data_AF-A0A7C2IAX3-F1
#
_entry.id   AF-A0A7C2IAX3-F1
#
_cell.length_a   1.000
_cell.length_b   1.000
_cell.length_c   1.000
_cell.angle_alpha   90.00
_cell.angle_beta   90.00
_cell.angle_gamma   90.00
#
_symmetry.space_group_name_H-M   'P 1'
#
loop_
_entity.id
_entity.type
_entity.pdbx_description
1 polymer ?
#
loop_
_entity_poly.entity_id
_entity_poly.type
_entity_poly.pdbx_seq_one_letter_code
_entity_poly.pdbx_strand_id
1 'polypeptide(L)'
;MGRRKNRLTDGRSRVDDYRHPDATRRNNPPAGIAPTYEVRKRQIRRYTYDPHLDPKLKWAEAEHTFFEVDVVSLHIHERISTKAILRAVQRPEPVQFALFGETPLPADQQIEFYKHEVGWANRLILGDSLLVMNSLLVKEGMAGKVQMIYMDPPYGIKYASNFQPRIDRRDVKDRDEDLTHEPEQIKAYRDTWKLGIHSYLTYLRDRLLLCRELLTESGSIFVQINDENLHLVRCLLDEVFGRENFVAVVAFAKTSGFGETKTLSTVSDYLLWYAKDRSLIKYRQLYASKELGSDLAEEYKYVELQDRLTRRPMTREEFNSPRLISPSCRAFRPDNLTSQGATASGSFPFDFEGEVFDIGPNQHWKTSREGLRRLVAADRVIKRQRSLSYVRYLEDFPVTPINNNWLDTRWGFDAGEKVYAVQTNTKVIERCILMTTDPGDLVFDPTCGSGTTAYCAEKWGRRWITCDTSRVALAIARQRLMTTKFDYYELRDPERGPAGGFFYETVPHITLESIAKNTEIDAIAAKYQPQIEQALTDLNRALGKDWKEWEVPREVPHPVWPKEAHEIYWKLYQAKQNPMGTPSEQVKEWLQGIYRLTGHIWESLDDVPDPVPADDWPEAAKEALRRFWEAKRAKRREIDESIQRNAPQETLYDRPKVMRGVVRVSGPFTVEAIPAPAVEDPTQASIPQFEEEEARARVSDRGGDYLTTILSLLKQQGSVLFPGGKKMELENLRPLNVGYLHAEGETKQNGKTLRVAISFGPQYGPVTAFQVQEAIPTAKMNGYPILIFAGFSFDPEAQALIQKVPVAGLQVHFANIAPDVLVGDLLKTSRASQIFTVFGQPDVRVEQQKDGTWVVELRGVDIYDPLTGEVHSTRGEDVAAWFLDADYDGKTFHICQAFFPGDADAWEKLQRALKAYIDPEAFERMRGTVSFPFEPGDHKRIAVKVIDFRGNEVMRVVNLREGGAYHG
;
A
#
# COMPACT_ATOMS: atom_id res chain seq x y z
N MET A 1 -60.03 35.49 43.20
CA MET A 1 -60.50 34.32 43.98
C MET A 1 -62.02 34.21 43.80
N GLY A 2 -62.65 33.10 43.48
CA GLY A 2 -62.19 31.74 43.25
C GLY A 2 -63.37 30.83 42.83
N ARG A 3 -63.06 29.54 42.77
CA ARG A 3 -63.90 28.34 42.55
C ARG A 3 -64.21 27.92 41.11
N ARG A 4 -63.35 27.00 40.62
CA ARG A 4 -63.48 26.11 39.46
C ARG A 4 -64.35 24.88 39.78
N LYS A 5 -65.12 24.43 38.77
CA LYS A 5 -65.79 23.12 38.65
C LYS A 5 -64.83 22.12 37.98
N ASN A 6 -64.89 20.84 38.37
CA ASN A 6 -64.36 19.71 37.59
C ASN A 6 -65.38 18.56 37.57
N ARG A 7 -65.50 17.90 36.42
CA ARG A 7 -66.45 16.83 36.07
C ARG A 7 -65.69 15.51 35.83
N LEU A 8 -66.21 14.44 36.43
CA LEU A 8 -66.28 13.02 36.03
C LEU A 8 -65.00 12.25 35.64
N THR A 9 -64.77 11.15 36.38
CA THR A 9 -63.66 10.20 36.31
C THR A 9 -64.04 8.84 35.71
N ASP A 10 -63.15 8.39 34.82
CA ASP A 10 -62.61 7.05 34.51
C ASP A 10 -63.26 5.78 35.10
N GLY A 11 -63.51 4.80 34.23
CA GLY A 11 -63.95 3.44 34.56
C GLY A 11 -63.04 2.41 33.90
N ARG A 12 -62.14 1.80 34.68
CA ARG A 12 -61.40 0.57 34.35
C ARG A 12 -61.83 -0.54 35.31
N SER A 13 -62.24 -1.69 34.77
CA SER A 13 -62.53 -2.91 35.51
C SER A 13 -61.25 -3.52 36.09
N ARG A 14 -61.17 -3.63 37.43
CA ARG A 14 -60.13 -4.36 38.17
C ARG A 14 -60.36 -5.87 38.09
N VAL A 15 -59.31 -6.64 37.82
CA VAL A 15 -59.23 -8.08 38.12
C VAL A 15 -58.33 -8.19 39.36
N ASP A 16 -58.87 -8.73 40.45
CA ASP A 16 -58.15 -8.92 41.71
C ASP A 16 -57.35 -10.26 41.67
N ASP A 17 -56.04 -10.19 41.91
CA ASP A 17 -55.10 -11.31 41.96
C ASP A 17 -55.16 -11.97 43.36
N TYR A 18 -55.62 -13.21 43.46
CA TYR A 18 -55.62 -13.98 44.71
C TYR A 18 -54.28 -14.69 44.88
N ARG A 19 -53.41 -14.17 45.75
CA ARG A 19 -52.19 -14.86 46.19
C ARG A 19 -52.36 -15.37 47.61
N HIS A 20 -52.27 -16.68 47.80
CA HIS A 20 -52.19 -17.32 49.11
C HIS A 20 -50.78 -17.13 49.67
N PRO A 21 -50.56 -16.32 50.72
CA PRO A 21 -49.23 -15.96 51.20
C PRO A 21 -48.51 -17.08 51.96
N ASP A 22 -49.24 -18.11 52.42
CA ASP A 22 -48.74 -19.04 53.44
C ASP A 22 -48.41 -20.46 52.91
N ALA A 23 -48.42 -20.66 51.58
CA ALA A 23 -48.16 -21.97 50.97
C ALA A 23 -46.72 -22.08 50.44
N THR A 24 -45.78 -22.59 51.25
CA THR A 24 -44.45 -23.02 50.77
C THR A 24 -44.46 -24.52 50.48
N ARG A 25 -44.39 -24.91 49.19
CA ARG A 25 -44.05 -26.30 48.80
C ARG A 25 -42.52 -26.48 48.75
N ARG A 26 -42.01 -27.48 49.47
CA ARG A 26 -40.60 -27.90 49.46
C ARG A 26 -40.29 -28.66 48.14
N ASN A 27 -39.21 -28.29 47.46
CA ASN A 27 -38.56 -28.97 46.31
C ASN A 27 -39.08 -28.71 44.87
N ASN A 28 -39.08 -27.46 44.43
CA ASN A 28 -38.76 -27.11 43.03
C ASN A 28 -38.13 -25.69 43.00
N PRO A 29 -37.13 -25.39 42.15
CA PRO A 29 -36.59 -24.04 42.05
C PRO A 29 -37.68 -23.07 41.57
N PRO A 30 -37.63 -21.79 41.98
CA PRO A 30 -38.67 -20.81 41.71
C PRO A 30 -38.92 -20.67 40.21
N ALA A 31 -40.18 -20.83 39.80
CA ALA A 31 -40.65 -20.40 38.49
C ALA A 31 -40.56 -18.87 38.43
N GLY A 32 -39.47 -18.36 37.85
CA GLY A 32 -39.22 -16.93 37.79
C GLY A 32 -37.78 -16.54 37.49
N ILE A 33 -37.18 -17.12 36.46
CA ILE A 33 -36.15 -16.43 35.67
C ILE A 33 -36.50 -16.70 34.22
N ALA A 34 -37.22 -15.77 33.59
CA ALA A 34 -37.17 -15.65 32.14
C ALA A 34 -35.68 -15.53 31.76
N PRO A 35 -35.17 -16.22 30.74
CA PRO A 35 -33.92 -15.80 30.15
C PRO A 35 -34.14 -14.35 29.71
N THR A 36 -33.51 -13.41 30.40
CA THR A 36 -33.42 -12.01 29.98
C THR A 36 -32.65 -12.00 28.67
N TYR A 37 -33.41 -12.08 27.58
CA TYR A 37 -32.97 -11.63 26.27
C TYR A 37 -32.71 -10.13 26.40
N GLU A 38 -31.46 -9.73 26.64
CA GLU A 38 -31.07 -8.41 26.17
C GLU A 38 -31.01 -8.53 24.64
N VAL A 39 -32.13 -8.21 23.98
CA VAL A 39 -32.13 -7.80 22.58
C VAL A 39 -31.11 -6.67 22.51
N ARG A 40 -29.92 -6.95 21.94
CA ARG A 40 -28.94 -5.90 21.68
C ARG A 40 -29.56 -4.99 20.64
N LYS A 41 -30.14 -3.87 21.10
CA LYS A 41 -30.69 -2.82 20.25
C LYS A 41 -29.71 -2.53 19.11
N ARG A 42 -30.20 -2.51 17.87
CA ARG A 42 -29.41 -2.11 16.71
C ARG A 42 -28.80 -0.73 16.99
N GLN A 43 -27.49 -0.69 17.21
CA GLN A 43 -26.78 0.56 17.44
C GLN A 43 -26.53 1.21 16.09
N ILE A 44 -27.10 2.39 15.90
CA ILE A 44 -26.95 3.20 14.69
C ILE A 44 -26.18 4.45 15.07
N ARG A 45 -25.18 4.81 14.27
CA ARG A 45 -24.44 6.07 14.40
C ARG A 45 -24.91 7.03 13.33
N ARG A 46 -25.34 8.22 13.77
CA ARG A 46 -25.72 9.33 12.89
C ARG A 46 -24.53 10.26 12.68
N TYR A 47 -24.24 10.58 11.43
CA TYR A 47 -23.22 11.55 11.02
C TYR A 47 -23.89 12.73 10.34
N THR A 48 -23.39 13.94 10.61
CA THR A 48 -23.91 15.20 10.05
C THR A 48 -22.81 15.90 9.26
N TYR A 49 -23.15 16.44 8.10
CA TYR A 49 -22.20 17.27 7.35
C TYR A 49 -22.04 18.64 8.01
N ASP A 50 -20.85 19.22 7.92
CA ASP A 50 -20.56 20.53 8.50
C ASP A 50 -21.19 21.63 7.61
N PRO A 51 -22.17 22.40 8.11
CA PRO A 51 -22.80 23.46 7.35
C PRO A 51 -21.94 24.73 7.27
N HIS A 52 -20.71 24.76 7.76
CA HIS A 52 -19.84 25.93 7.71
C HIS A 52 -18.71 25.82 6.67
N LEU A 53 -18.49 24.63 6.10
CA LEU A 53 -17.49 24.42 5.05
C LEU A 53 -18.04 24.82 3.68
N ASP A 54 -17.19 25.48 2.88
CA ASP A 54 -17.47 25.87 1.50
C ASP A 54 -16.53 25.13 0.52
N PRO A 55 -17.02 24.63 -0.63
CA PRO A 55 -18.37 24.82 -1.18
C PRO A 55 -19.39 23.83 -0.60
N LYS A 56 -20.67 24.23 -0.59
CA LYS A 56 -21.79 23.32 -0.35
C LYS A 56 -22.34 22.84 -1.67
N LEU A 57 -22.19 21.56 -1.94
CA LEU A 57 -22.72 20.98 -3.15
C LEU A 57 -24.18 20.57 -2.94
N LYS A 58 -25.00 20.78 -3.97
CA LYS A 58 -26.42 20.40 -3.99
C LYS A 58 -26.75 19.85 -5.36
N TRP A 59 -27.15 18.58 -5.40
CA TRP A 59 -27.23 17.85 -6.65
C TRP A 59 -28.64 17.30 -6.98
N ALA A 60 -29.65 17.48 -6.10
CA ALA A 60 -31.10 17.32 -6.37
C ALA A 60 -31.95 17.86 -5.18
N GLU A 61 -33.29 17.93 -5.31
CA GLU A 61 -34.23 18.56 -4.36
C GLU A 61 -34.42 17.86 -2.98
N ALA A 62 -33.73 16.76 -2.70
CA ALA A 62 -33.80 16.08 -1.40
C ALA A 62 -32.44 15.52 -0.95
N GLU A 63 -31.45 16.40 -0.78
CA GLU A 63 -30.22 16.02 -0.07
C GLU A 63 -30.44 16.02 1.45
N HIS A 64 -30.04 14.93 2.09
CA HIS A 64 -30.06 14.79 3.53
C HIS A 64 -28.87 15.55 4.13
N THR A 65 -29.08 16.22 5.27
CA THR A 65 -27.99 16.88 6.01
C THR A 65 -27.22 15.92 6.92
N PHE A 66 -27.65 14.65 6.94
CA PHE A 66 -27.13 13.60 7.80
C PHE A 66 -27.38 12.22 7.19
N PHE A 67 -26.54 11.25 7.52
CA PHE A 67 -26.76 9.84 7.18
C PHE A 67 -26.53 8.97 8.42
N GLU A 68 -27.06 7.75 8.37
CA GLU A 68 -27.05 6.79 9.46
C GLU A 68 -26.33 5.51 9.02
N VAL A 69 -25.43 5.02 9.86
CA VAL A 69 -24.63 3.83 9.59
C VAL A 69 -24.75 2.86 10.75
N ASP A 70 -24.97 1.58 10.43
CA ASP A 70 -25.04 0.51 11.41
C ASP A 70 -23.69 0.28 12.08
N VAL A 71 -23.69 0.13 13.40
CA VAL A 71 -22.50 -0.19 14.18
C VAL A 71 -22.32 -1.70 14.26
N VAL A 72 -21.66 -2.25 13.25
CA VAL A 72 -21.30 -3.67 13.18
C VAL A 72 -20.05 -3.98 14.00
N SER A 73 -19.81 -5.23 14.38
CA SER A 73 -18.51 -5.65 14.95
C SER A 73 -17.63 -6.16 13.82
N LEU A 74 -16.32 -6.27 14.01
CA LEU A 74 -15.46 -7.02 13.10
C LEU A 74 -15.02 -8.31 13.80
N HIS A 75 -15.10 -9.44 13.09
CA HIS A 75 -14.72 -10.75 13.61
C HIS A 75 -13.49 -11.26 12.88
N ILE A 76 -12.51 -11.72 13.65
CA ILE A 76 -11.31 -12.36 13.12
C ILE A 76 -11.66 -13.79 12.73
N HIS A 77 -11.61 -14.08 11.44
CA HIS A 77 -11.80 -15.43 10.91
C HIS A 77 -10.47 -16.16 10.78
N GLU A 78 -9.42 -15.44 10.41
CA GLU A 78 -8.10 -16.03 10.14
C GLU A 78 -6.97 -15.24 10.80
N ARG A 79 -5.94 -15.97 11.22
CA ARG A 79 -4.64 -15.41 11.60
C ARG A 79 -3.55 -16.03 10.74
N ILE A 80 -2.77 -15.16 10.10
CA ILE A 80 -1.74 -15.54 9.14
C ILE A 80 -0.38 -15.13 9.69
N SER A 81 0.55 -16.08 9.71
CA SER A 81 1.95 -15.85 10.07
C SER A 81 2.86 -16.47 9.01
N THR A 82 3.42 -15.63 8.14
CA THR A 82 4.32 -16.08 7.07
C THR A 82 5.56 -16.78 7.64
N LYS A 83 6.07 -16.32 8.79
CA LYS A 83 7.18 -16.98 9.51
C LYS A 83 6.79 -18.38 9.97
N ALA A 84 5.55 -18.61 10.42
CA ALA A 84 5.08 -19.94 10.82
C ALA A 84 4.95 -20.88 9.62
N ILE A 85 4.40 -20.39 8.50
CA ILE A 85 4.27 -21.15 7.25
C ILE A 85 5.64 -21.60 6.74
N LEU A 86 6.65 -20.72 6.78
CA LEU A 86 7.99 -21.05 6.33
C LEU A 86 8.73 -22.04 7.25
N ARG A 87 8.36 -22.17 8.54
CA ARG A 87 8.93 -23.21 9.41
C ARG A 87 8.62 -24.61 8.92
N ALA A 88 7.47 -24.83 8.26
CA ALA A 88 7.09 -26.14 7.75
C ALA A 88 8.02 -26.66 6.63
N VAL A 89 8.79 -25.78 5.99
CA VAL A 89 9.71 -26.11 4.89
C VAL A 89 11.18 -25.90 5.26
N GLN A 90 11.49 -25.52 6.50
CA GLN A 90 12.88 -25.42 6.94
C GLN A 90 13.56 -26.78 6.88
N ARG A 91 14.83 -26.81 6.42
CA ARG A 91 15.62 -28.04 6.50
C ARG A 91 15.71 -28.49 7.96
N PRO A 92 15.54 -29.79 8.28
CA PRO A 92 15.86 -30.29 9.60
C PRO A 92 17.33 -29.94 9.90
N GLU A 93 17.62 -29.45 11.12
CA GLU A 93 18.99 -29.11 11.49
C GLU A 93 19.93 -30.27 11.17
N PRO A 94 21.10 -30.03 10.54
CA PRO A 94 22.11 -31.07 10.47
C PRO A 94 22.51 -31.39 11.91
N VAL A 95 22.09 -32.56 12.40
CA VAL A 95 22.60 -33.15 13.63
C VAL A 95 24.04 -33.59 13.37
N GLN A 96 24.94 -32.62 13.29
CA GLN A 96 26.37 -32.88 13.28
C GLN A 96 26.82 -32.92 14.74
N PHE A 97 26.87 -34.12 15.32
CA PHE A 97 27.65 -34.34 16.53
C PHE A 97 29.12 -34.05 16.21
N ALA A 98 29.66 -32.92 16.69
CA ALA A 98 31.08 -32.63 16.63
C ALA A 98 31.64 -32.46 18.05
N LEU A 99 32.56 -33.36 18.38
CA LEU A 99 33.25 -33.55 19.65
C LEU A 99 34.22 -32.41 20.05
N PHE A 100 34.17 -31.26 19.38
CA PHE A 100 34.95 -30.07 19.67
C PHE A 100 34.09 -28.84 19.37
N GLY A 101 33.80 -28.04 20.40
CA GLY A 101 32.81 -26.98 20.33
C GLY A 101 33.23 -25.81 19.43
N GLU A 102 32.35 -25.44 18.49
CA GLU A 102 32.25 -24.11 17.92
C GLU A 102 30.79 -23.72 17.67
N THR A 103 30.42 -22.60 18.32
CA THR A 103 29.48 -21.51 18.00
C THR A 103 28.05 -21.80 17.49
N PRO A 104 26.98 -21.25 18.15
CA PRO A 104 25.65 -21.18 17.55
C PRO A 104 25.67 -20.34 16.27
N LEU A 105 24.72 -20.62 15.35
CA LEU A 105 24.54 -19.94 14.05
C LEU A 105 24.69 -18.41 14.17
N PRO A 106 25.40 -17.74 13.25
CA PRO A 106 25.62 -16.31 13.32
C PRO A 106 24.30 -15.51 13.13
N ALA A 107 24.20 -14.37 13.82
CA ALA A 107 22.97 -13.58 13.96
C ALA A 107 22.45 -12.91 12.66
N ASP A 108 23.22 -13.01 11.57
CA ASP A 108 23.00 -12.39 10.26
C ASP A 108 22.10 -13.20 9.31
N GLN A 109 21.54 -14.34 9.77
CA GLN A 109 20.97 -15.39 8.89
C GLN A 109 19.55 -15.86 9.30
N GLN A 110 18.70 -14.95 9.80
CA GLN A 110 17.36 -15.27 10.32
C GLN A 110 16.22 -14.79 9.39
N ILE A 111 15.14 -15.58 9.26
CA ILE A 111 13.87 -15.12 8.65
C ILE A 111 13.19 -14.19 9.64
N GLU A 112 13.08 -12.91 9.29
CA GLU A 112 12.57 -11.87 10.17
C GLU A 112 11.37 -11.12 9.60
N PHE A 113 10.67 -10.41 10.47
CA PHE A 113 9.64 -9.45 10.14
C PHE A 113 9.67 -8.32 11.17
N TYR A 114 9.10 -7.16 10.85
CA TYR A 114 9.08 -6.06 11.79
C TYR A 114 8.07 -6.28 12.92
N LYS A 115 8.53 -6.12 14.17
CA LYS A 115 7.66 -6.07 15.34
C LYS A 115 7.32 -4.61 15.63
N HIS A 116 6.04 -4.33 15.89
CA HIS A 116 5.56 -3.00 16.27
C HIS A 116 5.32 -2.93 17.79
N GLU A 117 5.43 -1.73 18.37
CA GLU A 117 5.39 -1.47 19.83
C GLU A 117 4.18 -2.11 20.56
N VAL A 118 3.03 -2.22 19.92
CA VAL A 118 1.74 -2.59 20.56
C VAL A 118 1.23 -3.99 20.20
N GLY A 119 2.11 -4.93 19.81
CA GLY A 119 1.68 -6.28 19.44
C GLY A 119 0.71 -6.29 18.25
N TRP A 120 0.85 -5.31 17.35
CA TRP A 120 -0.04 -5.08 16.23
C TRP A 120 0.00 -6.23 15.21
N ALA A 121 -1.18 -6.59 14.70
CA ALA A 121 -1.34 -7.41 13.50
C ALA A 121 -2.00 -6.56 12.42
N ASN A 122 -1.48 -6.60 11.20
CA ASN A 122 -2.10 -5.91 10.06
C ASN A 122 -3.44 -6.57 9.70
N ARG A 123 -4.34 -5.87 9.01
CA ARG A 123 -5.74 -6.33 8.89
C ARG A 123 -6.24 -6.26 7.45
N LEU A 124 -6.74 -7.39 6.96
CA LEU A 124 -7.43 -7.54 5.68
C LEU A 124 -8.92 -7.81 5.98
N ILE A 125 -9.82 -6.89 5.59
CA ILE A 125 -11.22 -6.93 6.03
C ILE A 125 -12.15 -7.11 4.83
N LEU A 126 -12.97 -8.16 4.85
CA LEU A 126 -14.05 -8.39 3.88
C LEU A 126 -15.31 -7.65 4.34
N GLY A 127 -15.76 -6.68 3.56
CA GLY A 127 -17.00 -5.96 3.84
C GLY A 127 -17.09 -4.59 3.18
N ASP A 128 -18.28 -3.98 3.25
CA ASP A 128 -18.48 -2.63 2.75
C ASP A 128 -17.65 -1.61 3.56
N SER A 129 -16.90 -0.77 2.86
CA SER A 129 -15.96 0.16 3.47
C SER A 129 -16.62 1.19 4.40
N LEU A 130 -17.87 1.58 4.16
CA LEU A 130 -18.59 2.51 5.05
C LEU A 130 -18.88 1.84 6.40
N LEU A 131 -19.34 0.59 6.39
CA LEU A 131 -19.58 -0.19 7.61
C LEU A 131 -18.28 -0.51 8.36
N VAL A 132 -17.22 -0.89 7.63
CA VAL A 132 -15.89 -1.16 8.21
C VAL A 132 -15.37 0.10 8.90
N MET A 133 -15.33 1.24 8.22
CA MET A 133 -14.86 2.50 8.80
C MET A 133 -15.70 2.91 10.03
N ASN A 134 -17.02 2.73 9.98
CA ASN A 134 -17.88 3.03 11.13
C ASN A 134 -17.58 2.13 12.33
N SER A 135 -17.31 0.84 12.11
CA SER A 135 -16.88 -0.08 13.17
C SER A 135 -15.53 0.35 13.76
N LEU A 136 -14.56 0.70 12.91
CA LEU A 136 -13.24 1.19 13.35
C LEU A 136 -13.38 2.44 14.22
N LEU A 137 -14.24 3.38 13.84
CA LEU A 137 -14.47 4.62 14.60
C LEU A 137 -15.17 4.35 15.94
N VAL A 138 -16.29 3.63 15.92
CA VAL A 138 -17.20 3.57 17.07
C VAL A 138 -16.84 2.46 18.05
N LYS A 139 -16.45 1.28 17.56
CA LYS A 139 -16.15 0.13 18.43
C LYS A 139 -14.68 0.01 18.79
N GLU A 140 -13.80 0.37 17.86
CA GLU A 140 -12.36 0.18 18.04
C GLU A 140 -11.62 1.47 18.42
N GLY A 141 -12.31 2.61 18.44
CA GLY A 141 -11.72 3.88 18.88
C GLY A 141 -10.61 4.39 17.95
N MET A 142 -10.70 4.09 16.65
CA MET A 142 -9.68 4.45 15.66
C MET A 142 -9.78 5.89 15.14
N ALA A 143 -10.67 6.71 15.73
CA ALA A 143 -10.75 8.14 15.41
C ALA A 143 -9.40 8.81 15.68
N GLY A 144 -8.89 9.56 14.70
CA GLY A 144 -7.61 10.26 14.83
C GLY A 144 -6.37 9.37 14.87
N LYS A 145 -6.42 8.13 14.35
CA LYS A 145 -5.31 7.16 14.45
C LYS A 145 -4.63 6.82 13.13
N VAL A 146 -5.28 7.07 12.00
CA VAL A 146 -4.74 6.77 10.66
C VAL A 146 -3.89 7.93 10.18
N GLN A 147 -2.65 7.68 9.76
CA GLN A 147 -1.77 8.75 9.27
C GLN A 147 -1.98 9.02 7.77
N MET A 148 -2.24 7.98 6.99
CA MET A 148 -2.46 8.12 5.56
C MET A 148 -3.63 7.24 5.10
N ILE A 149 -4.50 7.83 4.27
CA ILE A 149 -5.52 7.09 3.52
C ILE A 149 -5.19 7.15 2.03
N TYR A 150 -5.20 5.99 1.37
CA TYR A 150 -5.15 5.92 -0.09
C TYR A 150 -6.47 5.31 -0.58
N MET A 151 -7.16 6.02 -1.46
CA MET A 151 -8.48 5.60 -1.95
C MET A 151 -8.46 5.61 -3.49
N ASP A 152 -8.75 4.46 -4.08
CA ASP A 152 -8.87 4.25 -5.53
C ASP A 152 -10.31 3.83 -5.86
N PRO A 153 -11.27 4.77 -5.81
CA PRO A 153 -12.68 4.47 -5.99
C PRO A 153 -13.01 4.08 -7.44
N PRO A 154 -14.22 3.55 -7.73
CA PRO A 154 -14.71 3.51 -9.10
C PRO A 154 -14.61 4.89 -9.73
N TYR A 155 -14.25 5.00 -11.01
CA TYR A 155 -14.19 6.31 -11.70
C TYR A 155 -15.56 6.80 -12.21
N GLY A 156 -16.65 6.07 -11.95
CA GLY A 156 -18.01 6.48 -12.36
C GLY A 156 -18.35 6.24 -13.84
N ILE A 157 -17.62 5.36 -14.55
CA ILE A 157 -17.81 5.03 -15.98
C ILE A 157 -18.57 3.70 -16.15
N LYS A 158 -19.20 3.50 -17.32
CA LYS A 158 -19.84 2.26 -17.79
C LYS A 158 -19.05 0.99 -17.45
N TYR A 159 -19.79 0.00 -16.98
CA TYR A 159 -19.36 -1.06 -16.07
C TYR A 159 -18.51 -2.23 -16.61
N ALA A 160 -18.42 -2.41 -17.92
CA ALA A 160 -18.35 -3.77 -18.46
C ALA A 160 -16.97 -4.47 -18.45
N SER A 161 -15.86 -3.80 -18.07
CA SER A 161 -14.50 -4.35 -18.30
C SER A 161 -13.47 -4.25 -17.15
N ASN A 162 -13.88 -3.94 -15.90
CA ASN A 162 -12.92 -3.71 -14.79
C ASN A 162 -12.84 -4.84 -13.75
N PHE A 163 -13.69 -5.87 -13.84
CA PHE A 163 -13.84 -6.87 -12.79
C PHE A 163 -13.20 -8.19 -13.16
N GLN A 164 -12.23 -8.63 -12.36
CA GLN A 164 -11.64 -9.94 -12.51
C GLN A 164 -12.58 -10.98 -11.87
N PRO A 165 -13.28 -11.81 -12.67
CA PRO A 165 -14.24 -12.77 -12.13
C PRO A 165 -13.55 -13.98 -11.48
N ARG A 166 -12.27 -14.19 -11.78
CA ARG A 166 -11.49 -15.33 -11.32
C ARG A 166 -10.04 -14.96 -11.01
N ILE A 167 -9.43 -15.61 -10.02
CA ILE A 167 -8.04 -15.44 -9.59
C ILE A 167 -7.05 -15.72 -10.73
N ASP A 168 -7.34 -16.69 -11.61
CA ASP A 168 -6.48 -17.16 -12.69
C ASP A 168 -6.59 -16.36 -14.01
N ARG A 169 -7.62 -15.51 -14.17
CA ARG A 169 -7.88 -14.80 -15.44
C ARG A 169 -7.95 -13.29 -15.25
N ARG A 170 -7.03 -12.57 -15.88
CA ARG A 170 -6.94 -11.09 -15.80
C ARG A 170 -7.67 -10.37 -16.94
N ASP A 171 -7.88 -11.03 -18.08
CA ASP A 171 -8.58 -10.45 -19.23
C ASP A 171 -10.09 -10.40 -18.98
N VAL A 172 -10.61 -9.20 -18.75
CA VAL A 172 -12.04 -8.96 -18.56
C VAL A 172 -12.64 -8.48 -19.88
N LYS A 173 -13.65 -9.18 -20.38
CA LYS A 173 -14.40 -8.81 -21.60
C LYS A 173 -15.88 -8.64 -21.27
N ASP A 174 -16.62 -7.99 -22.17
CA ASP A 174 -18.06 -7.75 -22.04
C ASP A 174 -18.89 -9.02 -22.34
N ARG A 175 -18.64 -10.14 -21.66
CA ARG A 175 -19.40 -11.39 -21.79
C ARG A 175 -20.14 -11.70 -20.49
N ASP A 176 -21.31 -12.33 -20.58
CA ASP A 176 -22.13 -12.70 -19.40
C ASP A 176 -21.37 -13.60 -18.41
N GLU A 177 -20.39 -14.38 -18.89
CA GLU A 177 -19.52 -15.26 -18.08
C GLU A 177 -18.47 -14.48 -17.25
N ASP A 178 -18.21 -13.21 -17.59
CA ASP A 178 -17.19 -12.36 -16.97
C ASP A 178 -17.77 -11.38 -15.93
N LEU A 179 -19.09 -11.38 -15.71
CA LEU A 179 -19.78 -10.52 -14.74
C LEU A 179 -19.69 -11.08 -13.32
N THR A 180 -19.43 -10.20 -12.33
CA THR A 180 -19.41 -10.61 -10.92
C THR A 180 -20.83 -10.64 -10.35
N HIS A 181 -21.15 -11.74 -9.66
CA HIS A 181 -22.48 -11.97 -9.07
C HIS A 181 -22.52 -11.69 -7.55
N GLU A 182 -21.47 -11.08 -6.98
CA GLU A 182 -21.43 -10.74 -5.55
C GLU A 182 -22.36 -9.55 -5.24
N PRO A 183 -23.39 -9.71 -4.38
CA PRO A 183 -24.39 -8.67 -4.09
C PRO A 183 -23.78 -7.35 -3.57
N GLU A 184 -22.70 -7.43 -2.80
CA GLU A 184 -21.98 -6.29 -2.23
C GLU A 184 -21.19 -5.54 -3.30
N GLN A 185 -20.55 -6.25 -4.24
CA GLN A 185 -19.94 -5.62 -5.42
C GLN A 185 -21.02 -4.98 -6.30
N ILE A 186 -22.11 -5.69 -6.56
CA ILE A 186 -23.25 -5.15 -7.33
C ILE A 186 -23.84 -3.90 -6.65
N LYS A 187 -23.88 -3.82 -5.31
CA LYS A 187 -24.34 -2.63 -4.57
C LYS A 187 -23.33 -1.47 -4.58
N ALA A 188 -22.05 -1.76 -4.34
CA ALA A 188 -20.98 -0.76 -4.37
C ALA A 188 -20.74 -0.22 -5.79
N TYR A 189 -21.17 -0.99 -6.79
CA TYR A 189 -20.82 -0.76 -8.17
C TYR A 189 -22.01 -1.07 -9.13
N ARG A 190 -23.22 -0.59 -8.85
CA ARG A 190 -24.39 -0.85 -9.72
C ARG A 190 -24.50 0.14 -10.86
N ASP A 191 -24.46 -0.34 -12.09
CA ASP A 191 -24.96 0.40 -13.26
C ASP A 191 -26.51 0.46 -13.27
N THR A 192 -27.11 1.06 -12.24
CA THR A 192 -28.44 1.71 -12.23
C THR A 192 -28.52 2.65 -11.03
N TRP A 193 -27.49 3.48 -10.81
CA TRP A 193 -27.72 4.71 -10.07
C TRP A 193 -28.84 5.44 -10.83
N LYS A 194 -30.06 5.42 -10.29
CA LYS A 194 -31.28 5.92 -10.93
C LYS A 194 -31.12 7.36 -11.47
N LEU A 195 -30.12 8.09 -10.95
CA LEU A 195 -29.78 9.49 -11.21
C LEU A 195 -28.33 9.71 -11.74
N GLY A 196 -27.60 8.66 -12.12
CA GLY A 196 -26.23 8.78 -12.65
C GLY A 196 -25.19 9.31 -11.65
N ILE A 197 -24.44 10.35 -12.02
CA ILE A 197 -23.29 10.90 -11.28
C ILE A 197 -23.63 11.35 -9.84
N HIS A 198 -24.84 11.86 -9.58
CA HIS A 198 -25.26 12.37 -8.26
C HIS A 198 -25.15 11.31 -7.16
N SER A 199 -25.47 10.09 -7.56
CA SER A 199 -25.54 8.93 -6.73
C SER A 199 -24.13 8.40 -6.38
N TYR A 200 -23.21 8.45 -7.35
CA TYR A 200 -21.77 8.22 -7.14
C TYR A 200 -21.13 9.26 -6.21
N LEU A 201 -21.45 10.54 -6.39
CA LEU A 201 -20.92 11.60 -5.52
C LEU A 201 -21.43 11.46 -4.08
N THR A 202 -22.70 11.07 -3.89
CA THR A 202 -23.26 10.79 -2.55
C THR A 202 -22.52 9.62 -1.89
N TYR A 203 -22.29 8.53 -2.63
CA TYR A 203 -21.53 7.37 -2.15
C TYR A 203 -20.13 7.73 -1.66
N LEU A 204 -19.42 8.60 -2.40
CA LEU A 204 -18.10 9.07 -2.00
C LEU A 204 -18.17 10.02 -0.81
N ARG A 205 -19.17 10.91 -0.76
CA ARG A 205 -19.32 11.93 0.30
C ARG A 205 -19.33 11.30 1.68
N ASP A 206 -20.14 10.25 1.85
CA ASP A 206 -20.30 9.55 3.13
C ASP A 206 -19.01 8.89 3.59
N ARG A 207 -18.30 8.25 2.65
CA ARG A 207 -17.03 7.59 2.91
C ARG A 207 -15.92 8.57 3.24
N LEU A 208 -15.83 9.67 2.49
CA LEU A 208 -14.85 10.73 2.72
C LEU A 208 -15.01 11.36 4.11
N LEU A 209 -16.24 11.51 4.59
CA LEU A 209 -16.49 12.01 5.95
C LEU A 209 -15.89 11.08 7.00
N LEU A 210 -16.12 9.77 6.89
CA LEU A 210 -15.54 8.79 7.83
C LEU A 210 -14.01 8.70 7.69
N CYS A 211 -13.48 8.82 6.47
CA CYS A 211 -12.04 8.92 6.23
C CYS A 211 -11.43 10.12 7.00
N ARG A 212 -12.07 11.29 6.96
CA ARG A 212 -11.62 12.48 7.70
C ARG A 212 -11.57 12.24 9.22
N GLU A 213 -12.56 11.55 9.78
CA GLU A 213 -12.61 11.23 11.21
C GLU A 213 -11.52 10.22 11.64
N LEU A 214 -11.17 9.28 10.75
CA LEU A 214 -10.10 8.31 11.01
C LEU A 214 -8.70 8.95 11.01
N LEU A 215 -8.49 10.02 10.24
CA LEU A 215 -7.19 10.66 10.09
C LEU A 215 -6.71 11.36 11.36
N THR A 216 -5.41 11.24 11.65
CA THR A 216 -4.69 12.12 12.58
C THR A 216 -4.75 13.58 12.10
N GLU A 217 -4.52 14.55 12.99
CA GLU A 217 -4.46 15.98 12.59
C GLU A 217 -3.39 16.25 11.52
N SER A 218 -2.25 15.57 11.62
CA SER A 218 -1.17 15.60 10.62
C SER A 218 -1.40 14.70 9.40
N GLY A 219 -2.56 14.03 9.34
CA GLY A 219 -2.86 12.97 8.39
C GLY A 219 -3.19 13.47 6.99
N SER A 220 -2.99 12.61 5.99
CA SER A 220 -3.26 12.92 4.58
C SER A 220 -4.14 11.87 3.91
N ILE A 221 -4.99 12.29 2.98
CA ILE A 221 -5.72 11.43 2.07
C ILE A 221 -5.29 11.69 0.62
N PHE A 222 -5.13 10.61 -0.13
CA PHE A 222 -4.94 10.61 -1.57
C PHE A 222 -6.11 9.90 -2.23
N VAL A 223 -6.83 10.60 -3.10
CA VAL A 223 -7.93 10.02 -3.89
C VAL A 223 -7.49 9.96 -5.35
N GLN A 224 -7.42 8.74 -5.90
CA GLN A 224 -7.08 8.50 -7.30
C GLN A 224 -8.32 8.65 -8.20
N ILE A 225 -8.19 9.36 -9.32
CA ILE A 225 -9.29 9.59 -10.26
C ILE A 225 -8.75 9.93 -11.66
N ASN A 226 -9.52 9.66 -12.71
CA ASN A 226 -9.25 10.19 -14.06
C ASN A 226 -9.73 11.64 -14.23
N ASP A 227 -9.52 12.22 -15.41
CA ASP A 227 -9.93 13.59 -15.75
C ASP A 227 -11.45 13.81 -15.76
N GLU A 228 -12.24 12.78 -16.06
CA GLU A 228 -13.69 12.89 -16.23
C GLU A 228 -14.40 13.44 -14.98
N ASN A 229 -14.14 12.85 -13.81
CA ASN A 229 -14.78 13.24 -12.55
C ASN A 229 -13.85 13.99 -11.59
N LEU A 230 -12.62 14.31 -12.01
CA LEU A 230 -11.60 15.01 -11.20
C LEU A 230 -12.17 16.27 -10.52
N HIS A 231 -12.84 17.12 -11.28
CA HIS A 231 -13.36 18.40 -10.81
C HIS A 231 -14.52 18.24 -9.81
N LEU A 232 -15.37 17.21 -9.97
CA LEU A 232 -16.48 16.92 -9.07
C LEU A 232 -16.00 16.33 -7.75
N VAL A 233 -15.12 15.32 -7.80
CA VAL A 233 -14.52 14.71 -6.61
C VAL A 233 -13.66 15.73 -5.85
N ARG A 234 -13.01 16.64 -6.58
CA ARG A 234 -12.29 17.77 -5.99
C ARG A 234 -13.20 18.65 -5.14
N CYS A 235 -14.35 19.07 -5.69
CA CYS A 235 -15.31 19.90 -4.96
C CYS A 235 -15.87 19.16 -3.75
N LEU A 236 -16.07 17.85 -3.86
CA LEU A 236 -16.56 17.02 -2.77
C LEU A 236 -15.55 16.93 -1.61
N LEU A 237 -14.26 16.81 -1.92
CA LEU A 237 -13.22 16.90 -0.90
C LEU A 237 -13.13 18.30 -0.30
N ASP A 238 -13.35 19.38 -1.07
CA ASP A 238 -13.37 20.75 -0.53
C ASP A 238 -14.51 20.88 0.52
N GLU A 239 -15.67 20.28 0.23
CA GLU A 239 -16.81 20.26 1.15
C GLU A 239 -16.54 19.47 2.44
N VAL A 240 -15.90 18.30 2.34
CA VAL A 240 -15.68 17.40 3.49
C VAL A 240 -14.47 17.81 4.33
N PHE A 241 -13.36 18.17 3.69
CA PHE A 241 -12.09 18.48 4.34
C PHE A 241 -11.86 19.97 4.56
N GLY A 242 -12.61 20.84 3.89
CA GLY A 242 -12.34 22.28 3.84
C GLY A 242 -11.35 22.61 2.72
N ARG A 243 -11.66 23.66 1.96
CA ARG A 243 -10.85 24.09 0.80
C ARG A 243 -9.41 24.47 1.18
N GLU A 244 -9.23 25.03 2.36
CA GLU A 244 -7.93 25.42 2.92
C GLU A 244 -7.00 24.23 3.13
N ASN A 245 -7.57 23.03 3.33
CA ASN A 245 -6.81 21.81 3.60
C ASN A 245 -6.35 21.07 2.34
N PHE A 246 -6.60 21.65 1.17
CA PHE A 246 -6.01 21.18 -0.08
C PHE A 246 -4.51 21.39 -0.13
N VAL A 247 -3.82 20.36 -0.62
CA VAL A 247 -2.37 20.37 -0.82
C VAL A 247 -2.01 20.49 -2.30
N ALA A 248 -2.35 19.48 -3.11
CA ALA A 248 -1.99 19.45 -4.53
C ALA A 248 -2.87 18.51 -5.38
N VAL A 249 -2.98 18.81 -6.67
CA VAL A 249 -3.34 17.80 -7.68
C VAL A 249 -2.05 17.25 -8.26
N VAL A 250 -1.85 15.94 -8.14
CA VAL A 250 -0.69 15.25 -8.69
C VAL A 250 -1.10 14.53 -9.96
N ALA A 251 -0.53 14.92 -11.09
CA ALA A 251 -0.70 14.17 -12.35
C ALA A 251 0.34 13.07 -12.41
N PHE A 252 -0.06 11.83 -12.72
CA PHE A 252 0.87 10.73 -12.88
C PHE A 252 0.58 9.97 -14.18
N ALA A 253 1.65 9.59 -14.87
CA ALA A 253 1.52 8.96 -16.18
C ALA A 253 1.16 7.47 -16.03
N LYS A 254 0.11 7.02 -16.74
CA LYS A 254 -0.35 5.62 -16.76
C LYS A 254 0.09 4.85 -18.01
N THR A 255 0.22 5.54 -19.14
CA THR A 255 0.60 4.97 -20.44
C THR A 255 1.42 5.98 -21.26
N SER A 256 2.05 5.54 -22.35
CA SER A 256 2.75 6.41 -23.31
C SER A 256 1.85 6.98 -24.42
N GLY A 257 0.56 6.61 -24.43
CA GLY A 257 -0.39 6.91 -25.51
C GLY A 257 -0.41 5.79 -26.55
N PHE A 258 -1.61 5.47 -27.08
CA PHE A 258 -1.80 4.50 -28.16
C PHE A 258 -1.97 5.21 -29.50
N GLY A 259 -1.58 4.54 -30.59
CA GLY A 259 -1.87 5.02 -31.95
C GLY A 259 -3.37 4.96 -32.28
N GLU A 260 -3.81 5.91 -33.11
CA GLU A 260 -5.21 6.14 -33.58
C GLU A 260 -6.21 6.68 -32.54
N THR A 261 -5.87 7.76 -31.83
CA THR A 261 -6.90 8.61 -31.20
C THR A 261 -7.38 9.69 -32.19
N LYS A 262 -8.70 9.90 -32.31
CA LYS A 262 -9.27 11.01 -33.11
C LYS A 262 -8.93 12.40 -32.55
N THR A 263 -8.54 12.45 -31.28
CA THR A 263 -8.24 13.65 -30.49
C THR A 263 -6.94 13.46 -29.69
N LEU A 264 -6.59 14.42 -28.83
CA LEU A 264 -5.43 14.30 -27.93
C LEU A 264 -5.55 13.05 -27.05
N SER A 265 -4.48 12.27 -26.97
CA SER A 265 -4.44 11.05 -26.16
C SER A 265 -4.33 11.38 -24.67
N THR A 266 -5.21 10.83 -23.86
CA THR A 266 -5.18 10.93 -22.40
C THR A 266 -4.21 9.91 -21.81
N VAL A 267 -3.07 10.37 -21.29
CA VAL A 267 -1.95 9.52 -20.84
C VAL A 267 -1.72 9.49 -19.33
N SER A 268 -2.49 10.27 -18.58
CA SER A 268 -2.33 10.46 -17.14
C SER A 268 -3.64 10.25 -16.40
N ASP A 269 -3.53 9.78 -15.17
CA ASP A 269 -4.56 9.88 -14.13
C ASP A 269 -4.04 10.85 -13.03
N TYR A 270 -4.87 11.12 -12.03
CA TYR A 270 -4.63 12.17 -11.05
C TYR A 270 -4.82 11.66 -9.62
N LEU A 271 -4.04 12.23 -8.68
CA LEU A 271 -4.27 12.11 -7.25
C LEU A 271 -4.68 13.46 -6.69
N LEU A 272 -5.81 13.49 -6.00
CA LEU A 272 -6.23 14.61 -5.18
C LEU A 272 -5.65 14.44 -3.77
N TRP A 273 -4.73 15.31 -3.38
CA TRP A 273 -4.09 15.28 -2.07
C TRP A 273 -4.67 16.35 -1.14
N TYR A 274 -5.26 15.90 -0.04
CA TYR A 274 -5.76 16.72 1.06
C TYR A 274 -5.12 16.31 2.38
N ALA A 275 -4.94 17.30 3.26
CA ALA A 275 -4.62 17.08 4.67
C ALA A 275 -5.90 17.08 5.51
N LYS A 276 -5.85 16.55 6.72
CA LYS A 276 -6.90 16.82 7.72
C LYS A 276 -6.80 18.26 8.22
N ASP A 277 -5.59 18.66 8.64
CA ASP A 277 -5.21 20.05 8.92
C ASP A 277 -3.90 20.34 8.16
N ARG A 278 -3.96 21.24 7.18
CA ARG A 278 -2.80 21.60 6.36
C ARG A 278 -1.69 22.28 7.17
N SER A 279 -2.00 22.95 8.27
CA SER A 279 -0.99 23.61 9.11
C SER A 279 -0.13 22.61 9.90
N LEU A 280 -0.65 21.41 10.13
CA LEU A 280 0.00 20.32 10.89
C LEU A 280 0.47 19.17 10.00
N ILE A 281 0.37 19.31 8.68
CA ILE A 281 0.59 18.22 7.73
C ILE A 281 1.98 17.58 7.88
N LYS A 282 2.01 16.26 7.91
CA LYS A 282 3.26 15.51 7.78
C LYS A 282 3.68 15.47 6.30
N TYR A 283 4.81 16.10 5.98
CA TYR A 283 5.40 16.06 4.64
C TYR A 283 6.90 15.75 4.66
N ARG A 284 7.34 14.91 3.73
CA ARG A 284 8.73 14.58 3.42
C ARG A 284 8.96 14.81 1.93
N GLN A 285 9.90 15.70 1.60
CA GLN A 285 10.26 15.94 0.21
C GLN A 285 10.99 14.72 -0.34
N LEU A 286 10.49 14.15 -1.43
CA LEU A 286 11.18 13.09 -2.17
C LEU A 286 12.03 13.72 -3.27
N TYR A 287 13.10 13.02 -3.64
CA TYR A 287 14.04 13.50 -4.63
C TYR A 287 14.31 12.46 -5.71
N ALA A 288 14.56 12.91 -6.93
CA ALA A 288 15.05 12.08 -8.01
C ALA A 288 16.55 12.34 -8.23
N SER A 289 17.33 11.29 -8.50
CA SER A 289 18.76 11.42 -8.78
C SER A 289 19.03 12.22 -10.05
N LYS A 290 20.03 13.10 -9.99
CA LYS A 290 20.61 13.74 -11.17
C LYS A 290 21.92 13.05 -11.51
N GLU A 291 21.94 12.41 -12.67
CA GLU A 291 23.14 11.80 -13.22
C GLU A 291 23.53 12.52 -14.52
N LEU A 292 24.82 12.64 -14.79
CA LEU A 292 25.27 13.17 -16.08
C LEU A 292 24.67 12.35 -17.23
N GLY A 293 24.19 13.04 -18.26
CA GLY A 293 23.51 12.42 -19.40
C GLY A 293 22.04 12.08 -19.18
N SER A 294 21.50 12.28 -17.96
CA SER A 294 20.05 12.22 -17.72
C SER A 294 19.36 13.55 -18.04
N ASP A 295 18.06 13.48 -18.36
CA ASP A 295 17.19 14.65 -18.59
C ASP A 295 17.25 15.68 -17.44
N LEU A 296 17.47 15.19 -16.20
CA LEU A 296 17.53 16.02 -14.99
C LEU A 296 18.86 16.77 -14.81
N ALA A 297 19.87 16.46 -15.64
CA ALA A 297 21.19 17.09 -15.61
C ALA A 297 21.60 17.75 -16.94
N GLU A 298 20.66 17.94 -17.88
CA GLU A 298 20.96 18.52 -19.21
C GLU A 298 21.60 19.92 -19.16
N GLU A 299 21.35 20.69 -18.10
CA GLU A 299 21.91 22.03 -17.92
C GLU A 299 23.41 22.01 -17.56
N TYR A 300 23.95 20.87 -17.11
CA TYR A 300 25.34 20.71 -16.65
C TYR A 300 26.28 20.48 -17.84
N LYS A 301 26.45 21.52 -18.65
CA LYS A 301 27.20 21.48 -19.93
C LYS A 301 28.67 21.86 -19.83
N TYR A 302 29.18 22.10 -18.63
CA TYR A 302 30.56 22.49 -18.41
C TYR A 302 31.25 21.52 -17.48
N VAL A 303 32.57 21.41 -17.64
CA VAL A 303 33.42 20.55 -16.83
C VAL A 303 34.58 21.37 -16.27
N GLU A 304 34.85 21.19 -14.99
CA GLU A 304 36.08 21.59 -14.33
C GLU A 304 37.05 20.40 -14.30
N LEU A 305 38.26 20.61 -14.78
CA LEU A 305 39.26 19.55 -14.90
C LEU A 305 39.91 19.22 -13.55
N GLN A 306 40.76 18.18 -13.54
CA GLN A 306 41.43 17.70 -12.33
C GLN A 306 42.34 18.73 -11.66
N ASP A 307 42.79 19.74 -12.40
CA ASP A 307 43.59 20.84 -11.86
C ASP A 307 42.79 21.82 -10.97
N ARG A 308 41.45 21.71 -10.93
CA ARG A 308 40.52 22.60 -10.21
C ARG A 308 40.60 24.07 -10.64
N LEU A 309 41.19 24.34 -11.80
CA LEU A 309 41.46 25.68 -12.31
C LEU A 309 40.99 25.85 -13.76
N THR A 310 41.04 24.78 -14.55
CA THR A 310 40.59 24.76 -15.93
C THR A 310 39.12 24.37 -16.01
N ARG A 311 38.35 25.20 -16.68
CA ARG A 311 36.93 25.00 -16.94
C ARG A 311 36.69 25.14 -18.44
N ARG A 312 35.90 24.24 -19.01
CA ARG A 312 35.52 24.29 -20.43
C ARG A 312 34.10 23.73 -20.63
N PRO A 313 33.43 24.07 -21.74
CA PRO A 313 32.24 23.34 -22.15
C PRO A 313 32.59 21.86 -22.42
N MET A 314 31.60 20.99 -22.21
CA MET A 314 31.66 19.60 -22.66
C MET A 314 31.56 19.53 -24.19
N THR A 315 32.25 18.56 -24.80
CA THR A 315 32.03 18.24 -26.21
C THR A 315 30.67 17.56 -26.40
N ARG A 316 30.19 17.51 -27.65
CA ARG A 316 28.95 16.79 -27.97
C ARG A 316 29.04 15.31 -27.64
N GLU A 317 30.22 14.71 -27.81
CA GLU A 317 30.48 13.32 -27.48
C GLU A 317 30.47 13.07 -25.97
N GLU A 318 31.12 13.94 -25.18
CA GLU A 318 31.09 13.85 -23.71
C GLU A 318 29.68 14.01 -23.15
N PHE A 319 28.88 14.93 -23.73
CA PHE A 319 27.50 15.14 -23.31
C PHE A 319 26.64 13.90 -23.58
N ASN A 320 26.79 13.28 -24.75
CA ASN A 320 26.05 12.06 -25.12
C ASN A 320 26.61 10.80 -24.44
N SER A 321 27.88 10.81 -24.04
CA SER A 321 28.58 9.69 -23.41
C SER A 321 29.40 10.17 -22.21
N PRO A 322 28.74 10.41 -21.05
CA PRO A 322 29.40 10.92 -19.85
C PRO A 322 30.58 10.09 -19.34
N ARG A 323 30.66 8.80 -19.71
CA ARG A 323 31.78 7.91 -19.39
C ARG A 323 33.12 8.36 -19.98
N LEU A 324 33.11 9.25 -20.98
CA LEU A 324 34.32 9.85 -21.56
C LEU A 324 34.94 10.92 -20.64
N ILE A 325 34.16 11.47 -19.72
CA ILE A 325 34.63 12.45 -18.75
C ILE A 325 35.38 11.70 -17.66
N SER A 326 36.64 12.10 -17.41
CA SER A 326 37.44 11.53 -16.33
C SER A 326 36.72 11.70 -14.97
N PRO A 327 36.68 10.68 -14.09
CA PRO A 327 36.05 10.79 -12.77
C PRO A 327 36.64 11.89 -11.87
N SER A 328 37.86 12.37 -12.16
CA SER A 328 38.49 13.47 -11.43
C SER A 328 37.94 14.86 -11.80
N CYS A 329 37.22 14.95 -12.91
CA CYS A 329 36.57 16.17 -13.39
C CYS A 329 35.18 16.37 -12.75
N ARG A 330 34.76 17.62 -12.61
CA ARG A 330 33.46 17.99 -12.02
C ARG A 330 32.58 18.67 -13.03
N ALA A 331 31.39 18.12 -13.25
CA ALA A 331 30.39 18.80 -14.06
C ALA A 331 29.74 19.96 -13.31
N PHE A 332 29.54 21.08 -14.00
CA PHE A 332 28.88 22.26 -13.45
C PHE A 332 28.01 22.96 -14.49
N ARG A 333 27.16 23.86 -13.99
CA ARG A 333 26.43 24.83 -14.80
C ARG A 333 26.64 26.25 -14.23
N PRO A 334 26.73 27.26 -15.10
CA PRO A 334 26.56 28.65 -14.69
C PRO A 334 25.13 28.89 -14.22
N ASP A 335 24.96 29.54 -13.08
CA ASP A 335 23.68 29.95 -12.51
C ASP A 335 23.69 31.46 -12.21
N ASN A 336 22.52 32.06 -12.03
CA ASN A 336 22.39 33.50 -11.82
C ASN A 336 22.87 33.91 -10.42
N LEU A 337 23.73 34.92 -10.34
CA LEU A 337 24.15 35.58 -9.09
C LEU A 337 23.20 36.70 -8.65
N THR A 338 22.24 37.09 -9.50
CA THR A 338 21.29 38.17 -9.26
C THR A 338 19.85 37.66 -9.20
N SER A 339 18.99 38.41 -8.52
CA SER A 339 17.53 38.21 -8.48
C SER A 339 16.82 39.49 -8.95
N GLN A 340 15.53 39.40 -9.26
CA GLN A 340 14.71 40.54 -9.65
C GLN A 340 14.34 41.42 -8.44
N GLY A 341 14.15 42.71 -8.68
CA GLY A 341 13.85 43.73 -7.66
C GLY A 341 15.12 44.46 -7.21
N ALA A 342 14.99 45.73 -6.84
CA ALA A 342 16.08 46.49 -6.23
C ALA A 342 16.01 46.35 -4.70
N THR A 343 17.14 46.10 -4.04
CA THR A 343 17.22 46.07 -2.58
C THR A 343 18.41 46.92 -2.11
N ALA A 344 18.22 47.69 -1.04
CA ALA A 344 19.25 48.59 -0.53
C ALA A 344 20.55 47.85 -0.13
N SER A 345 20.44 46.57 0.25
CA SER A 345 21.57 45.73 0.66
C SER A 345 22.23 44.94 -0.48
N GLY A 346 21.55 44.80 -1.64
CA GLY A 346 22.00 43.95 -2.74
C GLY A 346 22.30 44.70 -4.03
N SER A 347 22.03 46.01 -4.10
CA SER A 347 22.33 46.84 -5.27
C SER A 347 23.60 47.66 -5.06
N PHE A 348 24.75 47.07 -5.38
CA PHE A 348 26.06 47.70 -5.28
C PHE A 348 27.00 47.28 -6.44
N PRO A 349 27.92 48.16 -6.89
CA PRO A 349 28.99 47.80 -7.81
C PRO A 349 29.93 46.79 -7.15
N PHE A 350 30.39 45.79 -7.90
CA PHE A 350 31.33 44.79 -7.40
C PHE A 350 32.55 44.69 -8.31
N ASP A 351 33.75 44.83 -7.72
CA ASP A 351 35.01 44.63 -8.41
C ASP A 351 35.36 43.13 -8.45
N PHE A 352 35.60 42.62 -9.66
CA PHE A 352 36.05 41.25 -9.90
C PHE A 352 37.12 41.25 -10.98
N GLU A 353 38.32 40.76 -10.65
CA GLU A 353 39.48 40.71 -11.56
C GLU A 353 39.83 42.07 -12.19
N GLY A 354 39.67 43.16 -11.43
CA GLY A 354 39.98 44.53 -11.86
C GLY A 354 38.92 45.19 -12.75
N GLU A 355 37.78 44.53 -12.98
CA GLU A 355 36.63 45.11 -13.66
C GLU A 355 35.46 45.31 -12.69
N VAL A 356 34.80 46.47 -12.79
CA VAL A 356 33.61 46.79 -11.99
C VAL A 356 32.36 46.31 -12.71
N PHE A 357 31.60 45.44 -12.05
CA PHE A 357 30.31 44.94 -12.51
C PHE A 357 29.17 45.68 -11.81
N ASP A 358 28.42 46.45 -12.60
CA ASP A 358 27.15 47.05 -12.19
C ASP A 358 25.97 46.16 -12.58
N ILE A 359 24.98 46.09 -11.71
CA ILE A 359 23.73 45.37 -11.94
C ILE A 359 22.63 46.34 -12.36
N GLY A 360 21.69 45.87 -13.18
CA GLY A 360 20.62 46.72 -13.72
C GLY A 360 19.70 47.30 -12.63
N PRO A 361 18.95 48.38 -12.93
CA PRO A 361 18.16 49.13 -11.94
C PRO A 361 17.03 48.35 -11.27
N ASN A 362 16.67 47.16 -11.78
CA ASN A 362 15.64 46.28 -11.21
C ASN A 362 16.21 44.91 -10.81
N GLN A 363 17.48 44.88 -10.40
CA GLN A 363 18.17 43.67 -9.96
C GLN A 363 18.98 43.95 -8.68
N HIS A 364 19.20 42.88 -7.92
CA HIS A 364 20.11 42.86 -6.78
C HIS A 364 20.91 41.56 -6.77
N TRP A 365 22.12 41.60 -6.20
CA TRP A 365 22.89 40.40 -5.87
C TRP A 365 22.09 39.52 -4.91
N LYS A 366 22.11 38.20 -5.11
CA LYS A 366 21.44 37.23 -4.22
C LYS A 366 22.06 37.17 -2.81
N THR A 367 23.17 37.87 -2.57
CA THR A 367 23.90 37.87 -1.31
C THR A 367 24.56 39.23 -1.04
N SER A 368 25.09 39.42 0.18
CA SER A 368 25.82 40.63 0.55
C SER A 368 27.19 40.73 -0.13
N ARG A 369 27.83 41.89 -0.02
CA ARG A 369 29.19 42.10 -0.55
C ARG A 369 30.20 41.13 0.05
N GLU A 370 30.11 40.87 1.34
CA GLU A 370 30.95 39.88 2.05
C GLU A 370 30.65 38.46 1.56
N GLY A 371 29.37 38.13 1.38
CA GLY A 371 28.97 36.85 0.79
C GLY A 371 29.53 36.64 -0.62
N LEU A 372 29.52 37.69 -1.44
CA LEU A 372 30.09 37.65 -2.79
C LEU A 372 31.61 37.48 -2.77
N ARG A 373 32.31 38.14 -1.83
CA ARG A 373 33.76 37.91 -1.61
C ARG A 373 34.07 36.47 -1.21
N ARG A 374 33.25 35.83 -0.38
CA ARG A 374 33.41 34.40 -0.03
C ARG A 374 33.20 33.50 -1.23
N LEU A 375 32.22 33.80 -2.08
CA LEU A 375 32.01 33.07 -3.33
C LEU A 375 33.22 33.20 -4.26
N VAL A 376 33.84 34.38 -4.36
CA VAL A 376 35.08 34.60 -5.10
C VAL A 376 36.24 33.81 -4.48
N ALA A 377 36.41 33.87 -3.16
CA ALA A 377 37.46 33.13 -2.46
C ALA A 377 37.32 31.60 -2.62
N ALA A 378 36.10 31.12 -2.82
CA ALA A 378 35.76 29.73 -3.11
C ALA A 378 35.71 29.40 -4.62
N ASP A 379 36.28 30.23 -5.50
CA ASP A 379 36.17 30.25 -6.97
C ASP A 379 34.81 29.79 -7.52
N ARG A 380 33.71 30.18 -6.85
CA ARG A 380 32.34 29.90 -7.28
C ARG A 380 31.76 30.99 -8.18
N VAL A 381 32.57 31.93 -8.62
CA VAL A 381 32.19 33.01 -9.52
C VAL A 381 32.97 32.89 -10.81
N ILE A 382 32.28 33.02 -11.95
CA ILE A 382 32.89 33.11 -13.28
C ILE A 382 32.35 34.33 -14.03
N LYS A 383 33.21 34.90 -14.87
CA LYS A 383 32.84 35.97 -15.79
C LYS A 383 32.16 35.39 -17.04
N ARG A 384 31.01 35.94 -17.41
CA ARG A 384 30.32 35.69 -18.68
C ARG A 384 30.04 37.00 -19.40
N GLN A 385 30.88 37.33 -20.38
CA GLN A 385 30.82 38.57 -21.15
C GLN A 385 30.75 39.81 -20.24
N ARG A 386 29.55 40.37 -20.03
CA ARG A 386 29.28 41.58 -19.23
C ARG A 386 28.63 41.28 -17.88
N SER A 387 28.65 40.04 -17.42
CA SER A 387 27.98 39.60 -16.18
C SER A 387 28.80 38.57 -15.42
N LEU A 388 28.50 38.41 -14.13
CA LEU A 388 29.04 37.34 -13.29
C LEU A 388 28.01 36.22 -13.15
N SER A 389 28.47 34.98 -13.11
CA SER A 389 27.63 33.80 -12.87
C SER A 389 28.19 32.94 -11.74
N TYR A 390 27.29 32.26 -11.03
CA TYR A 390 27.61 31.30 -9.98
C TYR A 390 27.97 29.95 -10.61
N VAL A 391 29.01 29.30 -10.10
CA VAL A 391 29.38 27.93 -10.48
C VAL A 391 28.68 26.95 -9.56
N ARG A 392 27.67 26.27 -10.11
CA ARG A 392 26.93 25.22 -9.43
C ARG A 392 27.37 23.86 -9.94
N TYR A 393 28.08 23.08 -9.13
CA TYR A 393 28.45 21.71 -9.49
C TYR A 393 27.25 20.79 -9.40
N LEU A 394 27.29 19.68 -10.13
CA LEU A 394 26.26 18.65 -10.06
C LEU A 394 26.22 18.00 -8.67
N GLU A 395 27.39 17.72 -8.12
CA GLU A 395 27.59 17.13 -6.80
C GLU A 395 27.22 18.06 -5.63
N ASP A 396 27.09 19.37 -5.85
CA ASP A 396 26.63 20.31 -4.82
C ASP A 396 25.20 19.95 -4.34
N PHE A 397 24.39 19.42 -5.26
CA PHE A 397 23.07 18.88 -4.96
C PHE A 397 22.68 17.85 -6.03
N PRO A 398 23.10 16.57 -5.86
CA PRO A 398 23.04 15.53 -6.89
C PRO A 398 21.63 14.95 -7.09
N VAL A 399 20.62 15.64 -6.58
CA VAL A 399 19.22 15.24 -6.67
C VAL A 399 18.35 16.46 -7.01
N THR A 400 17.13 16.21 -7.51
CA THR A 400 16.10 17.23 -7.74
C THR A 400 14.86 16.91 -6.93
N PRO A 401 14.18 17.89 -6.31
CA PRO A 401 12.88 17.67 -5.69
C PRO A 401 11.86 17.14 -6.70
N ILE A 402 11.14 16.08 -6.34
CA ILE A 402 10.00 15.59 -7.12
C ILE A 402 8.82 16.53 -6.87
N ASN A 403 8.21 17.02 -7.95
CA ASN A 403 7.05 17.91 -7.92
C ASN A 403 5.74 17.14 -8.12
N ASN A 404 4.63 17.83 -8.43
CA ASN A 404 3.30 17.24 -8.63
C ASN A 404 3.07 16.67 -10.05
N ASN A 405 4.11 16.51 -10.87
CA ASN A 405 4.02 15.89 -12.19
C ASN A 405 4.91 14.65 -12.27
N TRP A 406 4.30 13.48 -12.15
CA TRP A 406 4.97 12.19 -12.04
C TRP A 406 4.94 11.46 -13.39
N LEU A 407 5.83 11.87 -14.30
CA LEU A 407 5.90 11.28 -15.64
C LEU A 407 6.60 9.91 -15.68
N ASP A 408 7.34 9.58 -14.63
CA ASP A 408 8.16 8.38 -14.48
C ASP A 408 7.44 7.23 -13.75
N THR A 409 6.12 7.33 -13.59
CA THR A 409 5.24 6.30 -12.98
C THR A 409 4.55 5.42 -14.01
N ARG A 410 4.86 5.60 -15.30
CA ARG A 410 4.31 4.76 -16.36
C ARG A 410 4.54 3.29 -16.04
N TRP A 411 3.58 2.45 -16.38
CA TRP A 411 3.78 1.01 -16.30
C TRP A 411 4.83 0.60 -17.34
N GLY A 412 6.07 0.43 -16.90
CA GLY A 412 7.22 0.07 -17.75
C GLY A 412 7.74 -1.33 -17.41
N PHE A 413 8.85 -1.73 -18.05
CA PHE A 413 9.51 -3.02 -17.81
C PHE A 413 9.84 -3.27 -16.31
N ASP A 414 10.15 -2.21 -15.56
CA ASP A 414 10.51 -2.28 -14.14
C ASP A 414 9.32 -2.34 -13.17
N ALA A 415 8.07 -2.12 -13.63
CA ALA A 415 6.87 -2.10 -12.77
C ALA A 415 6.34 -3.52 -12.44
N GLY A 416 6.94 -4.56 -13.03
CA GLY A 416 6.47 -5.95 -12.94
C GLY A 416 5.18 -6.19 -13.72
N GLU A 417 4.72 -7.45 -13.73
CA GLU A 417 3.42 -7.80 -14.33
C GLU A 417 2.27 -7.48 -13.37
N LYS A 418 1.15 -6.99 -13.92
CA LYS A 418 -0.08 -6.77 -13.16
C LYS A 418 -0.67 -8.10 -12.72
N VAL A 419 -0.95 -8.27 -11.42
CA VAL A 419 -1.58 -9.48 -10.87
C VAL A 419 -3.11 -9.39 -10.90
N TYR A 420 -3.66 -8.17 -11.06
CA TYR A 420 -5.08 -7.87 -11.10
C TYR A 420 -5.44 -6.94 -12.27
N ALA A 421 -6.66 -7.04 -12.80
CA ALA A 421 -7.12 -6.29 -13.97
C ALA A 421 -6.90 -4.77 -13.83
N VAL A 422 -7.31 -4.20 -12.70
CA VAL A 422 -7.13 -2.77 -12.38
C VAL A 422 -6.15 -2.63 -11.21
N GLN A 423 -4.86 -2.68 -11.52
CA GLN A 423 -3.79 -2.52 -10.53
C GLN A 423 -3.05 -1.19 -10.72
N THR A 424 -2.95 -0.42 -9.64
CA THR A 424 -2.14 0.80 -9.56
C THR A 424 -0.65 0.48 -9.43
N ASN A 425 0.20 1.29 -10.06
CA ASN A 425 1.66 1.11 -10.01
C ASN A 425 2.16 1.37 -8.59
N THR A 426 2.95 0.44 -8.04
CA THR A 426 3.53 0.53 -6.70
C THR A 426 4.25 1.86 -6.48
N LYS A 427 4.98 2.36 -7.48
CA LYS A 427 5.74 3.63 -7.38
C LYS A 427 4.86 4.85 -7.01
N VAL A 428 3.61 4.88 -7.46
CA VAL A 428 2.66 5.97 -7.15
C VAL A 428 2.31 5.94 -5.65
N ILE A 429 1.96 4.77 -5.14
CA ILE A 429 1.57 4.60 -3.73
C ILE A 429 2.78 4.71 -2.80
N GLU A 430 3.94 4.17 -3.20
CA GLU A 430 5.20 4.32 -2.46
C GLU A 430 5.55 5.80 -2.24
N ARG A 431 5.39 6.66 -3.26
CA ARG A 431 5.57 8.11 -3.10
C ARG A 431 4.60 8.70 -2.08
N CYS A 432 3.32 8.36 -2.15
CA CYS A 432 2.32 8.86 -1.21
C CYS A 432 2.67 8.48 0.24
N ILE A 433 3.04 7.20 0.46
CA ILE A 433 3.46 6.68 1.77
C ILE A 433 4.70 7.41 2.26
N LEU A 434 5.77 7.45 1.47
CA LEU A 434 7.04 8.06 1.88
C LEU A 434 6.92 9.57 2.12
N MET A 435 6.05 10.28 1.38
CA MET A 435 5.81 11.70 1.59
C MET A 435 5.05 11.99 2.89
N THR A 436 4.15 11.12 3.33
CA THR A 436 3.14 11.49 4.35
C THR A 436 3.12 10.61 5.59
N THR A 437 4.03 9.63 5.68
CA THR A 437 4.13 8.70 6.82
C THR A 437 5.58 8.51 7.25
N ASP A 438 5.78 8.30 8.55
CA ASP A 438 7.02 7.76 9.11
C ASP A 438 6.89 6.22 9.25
N PRO A 439 8.00 5.47 9.32
CA PRO A 439 7.95 4.05 9.65
C PRO A 439 7.14 3.77 10.93
N GLY A 440 6.32 2.72 10.92
CA GLY A 440 5.41 2.38 12.03
C GLY A 440 4.06 3.12 12.04
N ASP A 441 3.87 4.18 11.26
CA ASP A 441 2.58 4.83 11.10
C ASP A 441 1.52 3.88 10.47
N LEU A 442 0.25 4.20 10.68
CA LEU A 442 -0.87 3.43 10.16
C LEU A 442 -1.36 4.00 8.82
N VAL A 443 -1.39 3.14 7.80
CA VAL A 443 -1.97 3.39 6.48
C VAL A 443 -3.30 2.64 6.36
N PHE A 444 -4.31 3.28 5.79
CA PHE A 444 -5.60 2.66 5.51
C PHE A 444 -5.98 2.78 4.03
N ASP A 445 -6.52 1.69 3.47
CA ASP A 445 -7.06 1.64 2.11
C ASP A 445 -8.48 1.06 2.13
N PRO A 446 -9.53 1.89 1.93
CA PRO A 446 -10.91 1.44 1.95
C PRO A 446 -11.36 0.76 0.64
N THR A 447 -10.45 0.59 -0.32
CA THR A 447 -10.73 0.11 -1.68
C THR A 447 -9.88 -1.08 -2.12
N CYS A 448 -8.80 -1.40 -1.38
CA CYS A 448 -7.91 -2.56 -1.48
C CYS A 448 -7.47 -3.01 -2.88
N GLY A 449 -8.39 -3.54 -3.69
CA GLY A 449 -8.12 -4.20 -4.95
C GLY A 449 -7.11 -5.32 -4.75
N SER A 450 -6.02 -5.30 -5.53
CA SER A 450 -4.93 -6.27 -5.43
C SER A 450 -4.00 -6.12 -4.22
N GLY A 451 -4.38 -5.31 -3.23
CA GLY A 451 -3.61 -5.09 -2.01
C GLY A 451 -2.32 -4.28 -2.24
N THR A 452 -2.29 -3.41 -3.25
CA THR A 452 -1.05 -2.66 -3.58
C THR A 452 -0.65 -1.70 -2.47
N THR A 453 -1.61 -1.05 -1.80
CA THR A 453 -1.33 -0.18 -0.64
C THR A 453 -0.77 -0.96 0.54
N ALA A 454 -1.39 -2.09 0.89
CA ALA A 454 -0.89 -2.98 1.95
C ALA A 454 0.53 -3.48 1.64
N TYR A 455 0.79 -3.90 0.39
CA TYR A 455 2.12 -4.30 -0.06
C TYR A 455 3.16 -3.18 0.12
N CYS A 456 2.84 -1.94 -0.29
CA CYS A 456 3.77 -0.82 -0.18
C CYS A 456 3.97 -0.40 1.30
N ALA A 457 2.91 -0.43 2.11
CA ALA A 457 3.00 -0.15 3.54
C ALA A 457 3.90 -1.17 4.24
N GLU A 458 3.72 -2.47 3.98
CA GLU A 458 4.57 -3.55 4.48
C GLU A 458 6.02 -3.37 4.02
N LYS A 459 6.23 -3.11 2.71
CA LYS A 459 7.56 -2.83 2.14
C LYS A 459 8.27 -1.73 2.91
N TRP A 460 7.58 -0.65 3.26
CA TRP A 460 8.19 0.47 3.97
C TRP A 460 8.08 0.38 5.50
N GLY A 461 7.62 -0.74 6.07
CA GLY A 461 7.55 -0.95 7.52
C GLY A 461 6.47 -0.11 8.22
N ARG A 462 5.37 0.20 7.52
CA ARG A 462 4.16 0.83 8.07
C ARG A 462 3.15 -0.24 8.46
N ARG A 463 2.32 0.08 9.45
CA ARG A 463 1.13 -0.72 9.78
C ARG A 463 0.06 -0.47 8.72
N TRP A 464 -0.76 -1.46 8.41
CA TRP A 464 -1.82 -1.31 7.43
C TRP A 464 -3.13 -1.99 7.82
N ILE A 465 -4.22 -1.35 7.39
CA ILE A 465 -5.56 -1.92 7.31
C ILE A 465 -6.02 -1.73 5.86
N THR A 466 -6.61 -2.76 5.26
CA THR A 466 -7.22 -2.63 3.94
C THR A 466 -8.52 -3.43 3.89
N CYS A 467 -9.52 -2.94 3.15
CA CYS A 467 -10.78 -3.64 3.00
C CYS A 467 -11.32 -3.60 1.57
N ASP A 468 -12.02 -4.67 1.19
CA ASP A 468 -12.75 -4.74 -0.08
C ASP A 468 -14.07 -5.50 0.15
N THR A 469 -15.02 -5.25 -0.74
CA THR A 469 -16.21 -6.10 -0.89
C THR A 469 -15.90 -7.40 -1.65
N SER A 470 -14.85 -7.41 -2.48
CA SER A 470 -14.49 -8.51 -3.37
C SER A 470 -13.66 -9.59 -2.68
N ARG A 471 -14.18 -10.82 -2.68
CA ARG A 471 -13.44 -11.99 -2.17
C ARG A 471 -12.24 -12.33 -3.04
N VAL A 472 -12.36 -12.15 -4.35
CA VAL A 472 -11.27 -12.37 -5.32
C VAL A 472 -10.12 -11.39 -5.07
N ALA A 473 -10.44 -10.11 -4.86
CA ALA A 473 -9.45 -9.08 -4.56
C ALA A 473 -8.68 -9.41 -3.27
N LEU A 474 -9.40 -9.79 -2.21
CA LEU A 474 -8.80 -10.21 -0.94
C LEU A 474 -7.94 -11.48 -1.07
N ALA A 475 -8.40 -12.48 -1.85
CA ALA A 475 -7.63 -13.70 -2.08
C ALA A 475 -6.29 -13.40 -2.79
N ILE A 476 -6.32 -12.56 -3.83
CA ILE A 476 -5.11 -12.12 -4.55
C ILE A 476 -4.19 -11.31 -3.62
N ALA A 477 -4.74 -10.35 -2.87
CA ALA A 477 -3.97 -9.54 -1.92
C ALA A 477 -3.30 -10.40 -0.85
N ARG A 478 -4.03 -11.36 -0.29
CA ARG A 478 -3.54 -12.33 0.71
C ARG A 478 -2.39 -13.18 0.15
N GLN A 479 -2.58 -13.81 -1.01
CA GLN A 479 -1.52 -14.60 -1.65
C GLN A 479 -0.27 -13.74 -1.90
N ARG A 480 -0.45 -12.54 -2.47
CA ARG A 480 0.66 -11.60 -2.75
C ARG A 480 1.46 -11.25 -1.51
N LEU A 481 0.80 -10.96 -0.37
CA LEU A 481 1.48 -10.62 0.89
C LEU A 481 2.20 -11.82 1.50
N MET A 482 1.64 -13.03 1.39
CA MET A 482 2.23 -14.27 1.91
C MET A 482 3.47 -14.70 1.14
N THR A 483 3.51 -14.48 -0.17
CA THR A 483 4.57 -15.00 -1.04
C THR A 483 5.67 -13.99 -1.40
N THR A 484 5.56 -12.75 -0.92
CA THR A 484 6.52 -11.69 -1.20
C THR A 484 7.69 -11.69 -0.20
N LYS A 485 8.90 -11.44 -0.71
CA LYS A 485 10.05 -11.00 0.08
C LYS A 485 10.15 -9.48 0.11
N PHE A 486 10.51 -8.94 1.26
CA PHE A 486 10.85 -7.52 1.43
C PHE A 486 12.31 -7.34 1.86
N ASP A 487 12.85 -6.14 1.67
CA ASP A 487 14.16 -5.76 2.18
C ASP A 487 14.08 -5.44 3.67
N TYR A 488 15.01 -5.91 4.49
CA TYR A 488 15.09 -5.49 5.88
C TYR A 488 15.90 -4.19 5.99
N TYR A 489 15.30 -3.12 6.49
CA TYR A 489 15.99 -1.86 6.76
C TYR A 489 16.52 -1.78 8.18
N GLU A 490 17.70 -1.19 8.33
CA GLU A 490 18.36 -0.97 9.62
C GLU A 490 17.53 -0.03 10.51
N LEU A 491 17.20 -0.50 11.72
CA LEU A 491 16.39 0.23 12.69
C LEU A 491 17.28 1.17 13.51
N ARG A 492 16.83 2.42 13.68
CA ARG A 492 17.51 3.38 14.56
C ARG A 492 17.30 3.07 16.04
N ASP A 493 16.12 2.59 16.40
CA ASP A 493 15.77 2.11 17.73
C ASP A 493 15.07 0.74 17.60
N PRO A 494 15.82 -0.37 17.79
CA PRO A 494 15.29 -1.72 17.64
C PRO A 494 14.17 -2.08 18.61
N GLU A 495 14.14 -1.49 19.82
CA GLU A 495 13.12 -1.81 20.83
C GLU A 495 11.73 -1.33 20.41
N ARG A 496 11.70 -0.18 19.71
CA ARG A 496 10.49 0.43 19.17
C ARG A 496 10.10 -0.08 17.78
N GLY A 497 10.90 -0.99 17.23
CA GLY A 497 10.69 -1.52 15.88
C GLY A 497 10.74 -0.40 14.82
N PRO A 498 9.93 -0.48 13.75
CA PRO A 498 9.87 0.58 12.75
C PRO A 498 9.52 1.96 13.32
N ALA A 499 8.71 2.06 14.38
CA ALA A 499 8.35 3.35 14.97
C ALA A 499 9.55 4.12 15.55
N GLY A 500 10.68 3.43 15.79
CA GLY A 500 11.96 4.02 16.13
C GLY A 500 12.67 4.75 14.97
N GLY A 501 12.20 4.55 13.75
CA GLY A 501 12.79 5.10 12.51
C GLY A 501 13.89 4.23 11.91
N PHE A 502 14.32 4.59 10.70
CA PHE A 502 15.40 3.91 9.97
C PHE A 502 16.63 4.82 9.82
N PHE A 503 17.77 4.22 9.48
CA PHE A 503 18.91 4.98 8.97
C PHE A 503 18.74 5.22 7.47
N TYR A 504 18.80 6.48 7.06
CA TYR A 504 18.65 6.90 5.67
C TYR A 504 19.98 7.41 5.11
N GLU A 505 20.15 7.28 3.79
CA GLU A 505 21.19 8.00 3.07
C GLU A 505 20.90 9.51 3.09
N THR A 506 21.96 10.31 3.10
CA THR A 506 21.86 11.78 3.01
C THR A 506 22.72 12.31 1.88
N VAL A 507 22.30 13.43 1.29
CA VAL A 507 23.08 14.14 0.27
C VAL A 507 23.30 15.59 0.69
N PRO A 508 24.46 16.18 0.34
CA PRO A 508 24.69 17.59 0.58
C PRO A 508 23.75 18.45 -0.27
N HIS A 509 23.35 19.59 0.28
CA HIS A 509 22.62 20.65 -0.41
C HIS A 509 23.41 21.96 -0.30
N ILE A 510 24.49 22.03 -1.07
CA ILE A 510 25.34 23.22 -1.16
C ILE A 510 24.63 24.26 -2.03
N THR A 511 24.33 25.40 -1.42
CA THR A 511 23.69 26.53 -2.09
C THR A 511 24.64 27.72 -2.13
N LEU A 512 24.35 28.69 -3.01
CA LEU A 512 25.03 29.98 -3.01
C LEU A 512 25.00 30.62 -1.61
N GLU A 513 23.84 30.56 -0.96
CA GLU A 513 23.62 31.11 0.37
C GLU A 513 24.46 30.40 1.44
N SER A 514 24.55 29.06 1.41
CA SER A 514 25.34 28.31 2.40
C SER A 514 26.83 28.65 2.32
N ILE A 515 27.37 28.83 1.10
CA ILE A 515 28.76 29.28 0.90
C ILE A 515 28.93 30.73 1.35
N ALA A 516 28.00 31.61 0.97
CA ALA A 516 28.07 33.03 1.31
C ALA A 516 27.98 33.30 2.82
N LYS A 517 27.33 32.41 3.59
CA LYS A 517 27.23 32.50 5.05
C LYS A 517 28.36 31.78 5.79
N ASN A 518 29.19 30.99 5.11
CA ASN A 518 30.29 30.25 5.74
C ASN A 518 31.46 31.17 6.10
N THR A 519 31.57 31.55 7.36
CA THR A 519 32.64 32.42 7.88
C THR A 519 34.00 31.73 7.98
N GLU A 520 34.08 30.39 7.96
CA GLU A 520 35.38 29.69 7.96
C GLU A 520 36.19 30.02 6.70
N ILE A 521 35.52 30.32 5.58
CA ILE A 521 36.15 30.75 4.33
C ILE A 521 37.01 32.00 4.55
N ASP A 522 36.56 32.92 5.42
CA ASP A 522 37.32 34.14 5.71
C ASP A 522 38.62 33.81 6.46
N ALA A 523 38.57 32.88 7.43
CA ALA A 523 39.74 32.44 8.19
C ALA A 523 40.74 31.67 7.30
N ILE A 524 40.24 30.81 6.42
CA ILE A 524 41.06 30.07 5.45
C ILE A 524 41.69 31.06 4.46
N ALA A 525 40.91 32.03 3.95
CA ALA A 525 41.44 33.08 3.09
C ALA A 525 42.53 33.88 3.80
N ALA A 526 42.32 34.31 5.06
CA ALA A 526 43.31 35.04 5.84
C ALA A 526 44.61 34.23 6.10
N LYS A 527 44.53 32.90 6.19
CA LYS A 527 45.67 32.00 6.35
C LYS A 527 46.55 31.92 5.08
N TYR A 528 45.93 31.82 3.91
CA TYR A 528 46.66 31.57 2.65
C TYR A 528 46.94 32.82 1.83
N GLN A 529 46.11 33.86 1.92
CA GLN A 529 46.26 35.08 1.10
C GLN A 529 47.64 35.74 1.26
N PRO A 530 48.21 35.88 2.47
CA PRO A 530 49.57 36.43 2.63
C PRO A 530 50.66 35.59 1.95
N GLN A 531 50.48 34.26 1.92
CA GLN A 531 51.42 33.34 1.28
C GLN A 531 51.36 33.48 -0.25
N ILE A 532 50.14 33.60 -0.79
CA ILE A 532 49.88 33.82 -2.22
C ILE A 532 50.48 35.16 -2.66
N GLU A 533 50.23 36.23 -1.90
CA GLU A 533 50.75 37.58 -2.19
C GLU A 533 52.28 37.66 -2.12
N GLN A 534 52.89 37.00 -1.13
CA GLN A 534 54.35 36.93 -1.02
C GLN A 534 54.96 36.14 -2.21
N ALA A 535 54.37 35.00 -2.56
CA ALA A 535 54.84 34.21 -3.70
C ALA A 535 54.69 34.96 -5.03
N LEU A 536 53.59 35.70 -5.20
CA LEU A 536 53.38 36.57 -6.37
C LEU A 536 54.42 37.70 -6.43
N THR A 537 54.71 38.34 -5.30
CA THR A 537 55.73 39.40 -5.21
C THR A 537 57.12 38.88 -5.57
N ASP A 538 57.49 37.71 -5.05
CA ASP A 538 58.76 37.06 -5.36
C ASP A 538 58.85 36.67 -6.84
N LEU A 539 57.76 36.15 -7.41
CA LEU A 539 57.67 35.76 -8.83
C LEU A 539 57.83 36.97 -9.75
N ASN A 540 57.07 38.05 -9.49
CA ASN A 540 57.13 39.30 -10.24
C ASN A 540 58.54 39.92 -10.18
N ARG A 541 59.17 39.91 -9.00
CA ARG A 541 60.55 40.38 -8.84
C ARG A 541 61.54 39.55 -9.65
N ALA A 542 61.43 38.23 -9.61
CA ALA A 542 62.36 37.33 -10.29
C ALA A 542 62.25 37.40 -11.82
N LEU A 543 61.06 37.67 -12.35
CA LEU A 543 60.79 37.74 -13.79
C LEU A 543 60.76 39.17 -14.36
N GLY A 544 60.84 40.20 -13.51
CA GLY A 544 60.66 41.60 -13.92
C GLY A 544 59.27 41.88 -14.50
N LYS A 545 58.24 41.23 -13.95
CA LYS A 545 56.83 41.36 -14.34
C LYS A 545 56.04 42.08 -13.26
N ASP A 546 54.81 42.50 -13.57
CA ASP A 546 53.82 43.01 -12.60
C ASP A 546 52.48 42.28 -12.77
N TRP A 547 52.53 40.94 -12.78
CA TRP A 547 51.34 40.12 -12.90
C TRP A 547 50.42 40.30 -11.69
N LYS A 548 49.11 40.36 -11.94
CA LYS A 548 48.06 40.20 -10.93
C LYS A 548 47.79 38.72 -10.68
N GLU A 549 47.08 38.43 -9.58
CA GLU A 549 46.82 37.05 -9.14
C GLU A 549 46.18 36.17 -10.23
N TRP A 550 45.28 36.75 -11.05
CA TRP A 550 44.60 36.07 -12.16
C TRP A 550 45.41 36.04 -13.47
N GLU A 551 46.56 36.70 -13.54
CA GLU A 551 47.43 36.76 -14.74
C GLU A 551 48.61 35.77 -14.67
N VAL A 552 48.87 35.17 -13.50
CA VAL A 552 49.95 34.20 -13.32
C VAL A 552 49.71 32.99 -14.23
N PRO A 553 50.68 32.58 -15.07
CA PRO A 553 50.51 31.43 -15.96
C PRO A 553 50.43 30.13 -15.16
N ARG A 554 49.64 29.18 -15.67
CA ARG A 554 49.42 27.87 -15.03
C ARG A 554 50.60 26.95 -15.28
N GLU A 555 50.90 26.07 -14.32
CA GLU A 555 51.94 25.05 -14.47
C GLU A 555 51.56 24.05 -15.57
N VAL A 556 52.48 23.82 -16.51
CA VAL A 556 52.35 22.89 -17.63
C VAL A 556 53.71 22.18 -17.82
N PRO A 557 53.76 20.83 -17.78
CA PRO A 557 52.66 19.92 -17.47
C PRO A 557 52.18 20.11 -16.02
N HIS A 558 50.88 19.97 -15.79
CA HIS A 558 50.33 20.27 -14.46
C HIS A 558 50.74 19.20 -13.43
N PRO A 559 51.17 19.57 -12.20
CA PRO A 559 51.72 18.63 -11.23
C PRO A 559 50.81 17.47 -10.81
N VAL A 560 49.49 17.64 -10.92
CA VAL A 560 48.50 16.61 -10.56
C VAL A 560 48.19 15.63 -11.71
N TRP A 561 48.74 15.86 -12.91
CA TRP A 561 48.51 14.96 -14.03
C TRP A 561 49.15 13.59 -13.76
N PRO A 562 48.55 12.49 -14.26
CA PRO A 562 49.18 11.17 -14.22
C PRO A 562 50.58 11.18 -14.87
N LYS A 563 51.47 10.28 -14.44
CA LYS A 563 52.81 10.14 -15.02
C LYS A 563 52.76 9.92 -16.54
N GLU A 564 51.84 9.08 -16.99
CA GLU A 564 51.60 8.81 -18.40
C GLU A 564 51.24 10.10 -19.17
N ALA A 565 50.43 10.98 -18.60
CA ALA A 565 50.08 12.26 -19.23
C ALA A 565 51.28 13.22 -19.30
N HIS A 566 52.18 13.20 -18.31
CA HIS A 566 53.43 13.96 -18.39
C HIS A 566 54.32 13.46 -19.53
N GLU A 567 54.47 12.13 -19.68
CA GLU A 567 55.26 11.54 -20.76
C GLU A 567 54.70 11.89 -22.13
N ILE A 568 53.37 11.81 -22.29
CA ILE A 568 52.69 12.17 -23.53
C ILE A 568 52.85 13.67 -23.82
N TYR A 569 52.73 14.54 -22.81
CA TYR A 569 52.93 15.98 -22.98
C TYR A 569 54.34 16.29 -23.52
N TRP A 570 55.38 15.70 -22.94
CA TRP A 570 56.75 15.94 -23.41
C TRP A 570 56.99 15.41 -24.82
N LYS A 571 56.37 14.28 -25.21
CA LYS A 571 56.40 13.79 -26.59
C LYS A 571 55.73 14.76 -27.56
N LEU A 572 54.56 15.29 -27.19
CA LEU A 572 53.84 16.30 -27.98
C LEU A 572 54.64 17.61 -28.11
N TYR A 573 55.25 18.08 -27.01
CA TYR A 573 56.07 19.28 -27.03
C TYR A 573 57.33 19.13 -27.91
N GLN A 574 58.00 17.96 -27.85
CA GLN A 574 59.11 17.66 -28.76
C GLN A 574 58.68 17.61 -30.22
N ALA A 575 57.51 17.03 -30.52
CA ALA A 575 56.95 17.01 -31.87
C ALA A 575 56.57 18.42 -32.36
N LYS A 576 56.07 19.30 -31.47
CA LYS A 576 55.80 20.72 -31.77
C LYS A 576 57.09 21.47 -32.16
N GLN A 577 58.21 21.20 -31.48
CA GLN A 577 59.50 21.82 -31.78
C GLN A 577 60.17 21.26 -33.05
N ASN A 578 59.85 20.03 -33.46
CA ASN A 578 60.40 19.41 -34.68
C ASN A 578 59.32 18.69 -35.53
N PRO A 579 58.50 19.45 -36.30
CA PRO A 579 57.31 18.92 -36.97
C PRO A 579 57.57 17.88 -38.07
N MET A 580 58.79 17.79 -38.62
CA MET A 580 59.11 16.88 -39.74
C MET A 580 59.39 15.43 -39.31
N GLY A 581 59.43 15.13 -38.00
CA GLY A 581 59.91 13.85 -37.47
C GLY A 581 58.85 12.86 -36.96
N THR A 582 57.60 13.26 -36.78
CA THR A 582 56.57 12.42 -36.11
C THR A 582 55.37 12.17 -37.03
N PRO A 583 54.95 10.90 -37.23
CA PRO A 583 53.75 10.59 -38.02
C PRO A 583 52.48 11.24 -37.45
N SER A 584 51.63 11.80 -38.32
CA SER A 584 50.40 12.49 -37.91
C SER A 584 49.45 11.62 -37.08
N GLU A 585 49.36 10.32 -37.38
CA GLU A 585 48.52 9.38 -36.61
C GLU A 585 49.00 9.23 -35.16
N GLN A 586 50.32 9.23 -34.93
CA GLN A 586 50.90 9.11 -33.61
C GLN A 586 50.69 10.37 -32.77
N VAL A 587 50.74 11.55 -33.41
CA VAL A 587 50.37 12.82 -32.77
C VAL A 587 48.91 12.80 -32.34
N LYS A 588 47.99 12.33 -33.19
CA LYS A 588 46.56 12.21 -32.83
C LYS A 588 46.35 11.26 -31.65
N GLU A 589 47.03 10.12 -31.62
CA GLU A 589 46.97 9.17 -30.51
C GLU A 589 47.42 9.82 -29.20
N TRP A 590 48.50 10.60 -29.22
CA TRP A 590 48.98 11.33 -28.06
C TRP A 590 48.03 12.45 -27.61
N LEU A 591 47.46 13.23 -28.54
CA LEU A 591 46.45 14.25 -28.22
C LEU A 591 45.21 13.60 -27.57
N GLN A 592 44.74 12.47 -28.11
CA GLN A 592 43.65 11.69 -27.50
C GLN A 592 44.04 11.13 -26.13
N GLY A 593 45.29 10.71 -25.95
CA GLY A 593 45.83 10.27 -24.66
C GLY A 593 45.78 11.36 -23.60
N ILE A 594 46.22 12.58 -23.92
CA ILE A 594 46.10 13.74 -23.02
C ILE A 594 44.64 14.03 -22.67
N TYR A 595 43.77 14.05 -23.68
CA TYR A 595 42.36 14.27 -23.48
C TYR A 595 41.75 13.23 -22.54
N ARG A 596 42.01 11.94 -22.76
CA ARG A 596 41.50 10.86 -21.92
C ARG A 596 42.03 10.93 -20.48
N LEU A 597 43.31 11.28 -20.30
CA LEU A 597 43.96 11.28 -18.98
C LEU A 597 43.70 12.55 -18.16
N THR A 598 43.52 13.70 -18.82
CA THR A 598 43.49 15.02 -18.15
C THR A 598 42.24 15.84 -18.45
N GLY A 599 41.50 15.50 -19.50
CA GLY A 599 40.35 16.25 -20.00
C GLY A 599 40.71 17.50 -20.82
N HIS A 600 42.00 17.82 -21.03
CA HIS A 600 42.42 18.91 -21.90
C HIS A 600 42.20 18.56 -23.37
N ILE A 601 41.66 19.50 -24.14
CA ILE A 601 41.39 19.31 -25.57
C ILE A 601 42.37 20.19 -26.34
N TRP A 602 43.23 19.54 -27.10
CA TRP A 602 44.17 20.15 -28.04
C TRP A 602 43.89 19.53 -29.41
N GLU A 603 43.49 20.35 -30.39
CA GLU A 603 43.09 19.85 -31.72
C GLU A 603 44.31 19.59 -32.61
N SER A 604 45.41 20.29 -32.33
CA SER A 604 46.65 20.27 -33.09
C SER A 604 47.88 20.42 -32.18
N LEU A 605 49.08 20.25 -32.74
CA LEU A 605 50.33 20.54 -32.04
C LEU A 605 50.47 22.01 -31.64
N ASP A 606 49.83 22.92 -32.37
CA ASP A 606 49.89 24.36 -32.10
C ASP A 606 49.13 24.71 -30.80
N ASP A 607 48.10 23.93 -30.45
CA ASP A 607 47.33 24.09 -29.23
C ASP A 607 48.07 23.58 -27.98
N VAL A 608 49.16 22.82 -28.15
CA VAL A 608 49.95 22.29 -27.03
C VAL A 608 50.68 23.46 -26.36
N PRO A 609 50.39 23.77 -25.08
CA PRO A 609 51.01 24.89 -24.37
C PRO A 609 52.50 24.66 -24.14
N ASP A 610 53.27 25.73 -24.20
CA ASP A 610 54.69 25.70 -23.83
C ASP A 610 54.85 25.40 -22.34
N PRO A 611 55.97 24.78 -21.92
CA PRO A 611 56.17 24.39 -20.54
C PRO A 611 56.22 25.63 -19.64
N VAL A 612 55.51 25.54 -18.53
CA VAL A 612 55.47 26.58 -17.49
C VAL A 612 55.76 25.91 -16.15
N PRO A 613 56.84 26.29 -15.45
CA PRO A 613 57.78 27.34 -15.83
C PRO A 613 58.66 26.96 -17.03
N ALA A 614 59.05 27.94 -17.84
CA ALA A 614 59.96 27.69 -18.96
C ALA A 614 61.38 27.36 -18.45
N ASP A 615 62.14 26.61 -19.23
CA ASP A 615 63.46 26.10 -18.82
C ASP A 615 64.45 27.23 -18.48
N ASP A 616 64.33 28.37 -19.16
CA ASP A 616 65.15 29.57 -19.02
C ASP A 616 64.77 30.47 -17.83
N TRP A 617 63.69 30.16 -17.11
CA TRP A 617 63.30 30.92 -15.92
C TRP A 617 64.36 30.77 -14.81
N PRO A 618 64.67 31.84 -14.06
CA PRO A 618 65.51 31.73 -12.87
C PRO A 618 64.93 30.73 -11.87
N GLU A 619 65.77 29.95 -11.17
CA GLU A 619 65.30 28.99 -10.16
C GLU A 619 64.44 29.65 -9.07
N ALA A 620 64.75 30.89 -8.71
CA ALA A 620 63.92 31.68 -7.80
C ALA A 620 62.50 31.93 -8.33
N ALA A 621 62.33 32.13 -9.65
CA ALA A 621 61.02 32.28 -10.29
C ALA A 621 60.26 30.94 -10.33
N LYS A 622 60.95 29.83 -10.66
CA LYS A 622 60.35 28.48 -10.67
C LYS A 622 59.81 28.11 -9.29
N GLU A 623 60.59 28.35 -8.24
CA GLU A 623 60.18 28.09 -6.86
C GLU A 623 59.07 29.05 -6.39
N ALA A 624 59.10 30.33 -6.77
CA ALA A 624 58.02 31.26 -6.46
C ALA A 624 56.68 30.87 -7.13
N LEU A 625 56.72 30.42 -8.40
CA LEU A 625 55.54 29.92 -9.11
C LEU A 625 54.96 28.67 -8.44
N ARG A 626 55.82 27.71 -8.07
CA ARG A 626 55.41 26.50 -7.34
C ARG A 626 54.69 26.85 -6.03
N ARG A 627 55.32 27.69 -5.19
CA ARG A 627 54.73 28.15 -3.92
C ARG A 627 53.39 28.85 -4.11
N PHE A 628 53.27 29.69 -5.15
CA PHE A 628 52.03 30.38 -5.49
C PHE A 628 50.89 29.40 -5.79
N TRP A 629 51.10 28.46 -6.70
CA TRP A 629 50.06 27.50 -7.09
C TRP A 629 49.79 26.43 -6.04
N GLU A 630 50.80 26.00 -5.28
CA GLU A 630 50.60 25.12 -4.12
C GLU A 630 49.73 25.78 -3.06
N ALA A 631 49.97 27.05 -2.72
CA ALA A 631 49.14 27.79 -1.77
C ALA A 631 47.70 27.97 -2.28
N LYS A 632 47.50 28.30 -3.56
CA LYS A 632 46.18 28.36 -4.22
C LYS A 632 45.43 27.03 -4.15
N ARG A 633 46.08 25.92 -4.53
CA ARG A 633 45.49 24.57 -4.48
C ARG A 633 45.17 24.14 -3.04
N ALA A 634 46.04 24.45 -2.09
CA ALA A 634 45.82 24.15 -0.67
C ALA A 634 44.64 24.96 -0.10
N LYS A 635 44.59 26.28 -0.36
CA LYS A 635 43.46 27.15 -0.03
C LYS A 635 42.16 26.59 -0.60
N ARG A 636 42.17 26.21 -1.88
CA ARG A 636 40.99 25.69 -2.57
C ARG A 636 40.47 24.41 -1.94
N ARG A 637 41.36 23.44 -1.70
CA ARG A 637 41.01 22.16 -1.05
C ARG A 637 40.43 22.38 0.34
N GLU A 638 41.05 23.22 1.17
CA GLU A 638 40.57 23.49 2.53
C GLU A 638 39.20 24.21 2.53
N ILE A 639 38.96 25.10 1.55
CA ILE A 639 37.64 25.73 1.35
C ILE A 639 36.59 24.71 0.89
N ASP A 640 36.89 23.87 -0.10
CA ASP A 640 35.95 22.85 -0.57
C ASP A 640 35.59 21.85 0.57
N GLU A 641 36.56 21.46 1.39
CA GLU A 641 36.33 20.66 2.61
C GLU A 641 35.46 21.40 3.63
N SER A 642 35.69 22.70 3.86
CA SER A 642 34.84 23.51 4.73
C SER A 642 33.41 23.64 4.19
N ILE A 643 33.24 23.85 2.89
CA ILE A 643 31.92 23.90 2.23
C ILE A 643 31.20 22.56 2.43
N GLN A 644 31.88 21.44 2.20
CA GLN A 644 31.27 20.12 2.32
C GLN A 644 30.87 19.80 3.77
N ARG A 645 31.71 20.11 4.75
CA ARG A 645 31.41 19.86 6.18
C ARG A 645 30.28 20.74 6.72
N ASN A 646 30.17 21.98 6.23
CA ASN A 646 29.13 22.93 6.64
C ASN A 646 27.87 22.86 5.76
N ALA A 647 27.83 21.96 4.77
CA ALA A 647 26.69 21.81 3.87
C ALA A 647 25.48 21.24 4.64
N PRO A 648 24.29 21.86 4.53
CA PRO A 648 23.04 21.23 4.93
C PRO A 648 22.91 19.85 4.28
N GLN A 649 22.40 18.87 5.02
CA GLN A 649 22.19 17.51 4.53
C GLN A 649 20.70 17.28 4.33
N GLU A 650 20.34 16.77 3.15
CA GLU A 650 18.97 16.35 2.82
C GLU A 650 18.86 14.84 3.01
N THR A 651 17.79 14.41 3.67
CA THR A 651 17.53 12.99 3.92
C THR A 651 16.75 12.37 2.76
N LEU A 652 17.24 11.25 2.24
CA LEU A 652 16.58 10.49 1.18
C LEU A 652 15.70 9.40 1.79
N TYR A 653 14.42 9.73 2.01
CA TYR A 653 13.46 8.83 2.68
C TYR A 653 13.11 7.56 1.89
N ASP A 654 13.40 7.54 0.59
CA ASP A 654 13.31 6.39 -0.31
C ASP A 654 14.57 5.51 -0.30
N ARG A 655 15.63 5.91 0.41
CA ARG A 655 16.92 5.19 0.53
C ARG A 655 17.30 4.86 1.97
N PRO A 656 16.49 4.06 2.68
CA PRO A 656 16.92 3.48 3.94
C PRO A 656 18.05 2.47 3.73
N LYS A 657 18.96 2.36 4.69
CA LYS A 657 20.04 1.38 4.66
C LYS A 657 19.47 -0.03 4.76
N VAL A 658 19.72 -0.83 3.72
CA VAL A 658 19.31 -2.24 3.66
C VAL A 658 20.33 -3.11 4.38
N MET A 659 19.88 -3.89 5.36
CA MET A 659 20.69 -4.93 5.99
C MET A 659 20.76 -6.15 5.08
N ARG A 660 21.93 -6.33 4.44
CA ARG A 660 22.23 -7.50 3.62
C ARG A 660 22.32 -8.74 4.50
N GLY A 661 21.86 -9.88 3.99
CA GLY A 661 21.88 -11.17 4.71
C GLY A 661 20.54 -11.53 5.38
N VAL A 662 19.71 -10.55 5.72
CA VAL A 662 18.40 -10.79 6.34
C VAL A 662 17.31 -10.94 5.27
N VAL A 663 16.52 -12.01 5.36
CA VAL A 663 15.32 -12.18 4.52
C VAL A 663 14.09 -11.76 5.33
N ARG A 664 13.44 -10.67 4.89
CA ARG A 664 12.19 -10.20 5.50
C ARG A 664 10.97 -10.71 4.73
N VAL A 665 10.00 -11.22 5.48
CA VAL A 665 8.66 -11.55 4.97
C VAL A 665 7.62 -10.65 5.63
N SER A 666 6.37 -10.71 5.15
CA SER A 666 5.27 -9.98 5.77
C SER A 666 5.17 -10.32 7.27
N GLY A 667 4.93 -9.30 8.09
CA GLY A 667 4.50 -9.47 9.48
C GLY A 667 3.14 -10.18 9.57
N PRO A 668 2.74 -10.60 10.78
CA PRO A 668 1.47 -11.28 10.98
C PRO A 668 0.29 -10.37 10.64
N PHE A 669 -0.74 -10.95 10.02
CA PHE A 669 -1.96 -10.23 9.67
C PHE A 669 -3.21 -11.09 9.85
N THR A 670 -4.35 -10.44 10.02
CA THR A 670 -5.67 -11.05 10.22
C THR A 670 -6.51 -10.93 8.96
N VAL A 671 -7.40 -11.91 8.75
CA VAL A 671 -8.53 -11.78 7.83
C VAL A 671 -9.81 -11.67 8.65
N GLU A 672 -10.56 -10.61 8.42
CA GLU A 672 -11.72 -10.24 9.22
C GLU A 672 -12.95 -10.01 8.36
N ALA A 673 -14.14 -10.13 8.95
CA ALA A 673 -15.39 -9.81 8.28
C ALA A 673 -16.44 -9.26 9.26
N ILE A 674 -17.48 -8.66 8.69
CA ILE A 674 -18.65 -8.15 9.42
C ILE A 674 -19.59 -9.34 9.76
N PRO A 675 -19.96 -9.56 11.05
CA PRO A 675 -20.89 -10.60 11.50
C PRO A 675 -22.34 -10.19 11.22
N ALA A 676 -23.22 -11.20 11.15
CA ALA A 676 -24.65 -11.01 10.97
C ALA A 676 -25.32 -10.29 12.16
N PRO A 677 -26.23 -9.31 11.93
CA PRO A 677 -27.14 -8.82 12.96
C PRO A 677 -28.21 -9.87 13.31
N ALA A 678 -28.54 -10.01 14.59
CA ALA A 678 -29.73 -10.74 15.05
C ALA A 678 -30.99 -9.92 14.71
N VAL A 679 -32.03 -10.57 14.16
CA VAL A 679 -33.26 -9.89 13.70
C VAL A 679 -34.15 -9.53 14.90
N GLU A 680 -34.62 -8.27 14.95
CA GLU A 680 -35.60 -7.74 15.92
C GLU A 680 -37.06 -8.11 15.56
N ASP A 681 -37.92 -8.17 16.59
CA ASP A 681 -39.36 -8.46 16.53
C ASP A 681 -40.14 -7.36 15.75
N PRO A 682 -40.74 -7.66 14.58
CA PRO A 682 -41.45 -6.67 13.77
C PRO A 682 -42.83 -6.26 14.33
N THR A 683 -43.24 -6.73 15.52
CA THR A 683 -44.58 -6.43 16.06
C THR A 683 -44.65 -5.24 17.02
N GLN A 684 -43.55 -4.49 17.25
CA GLN A 684 -43.58 -3.28 18.07
C GLN A 684 -43.12 -2.01 17.34
N ALA A 685 -44.07 -1.34 16.68
CA ALA A 685 -44.16 0.13 16.67
C ALA A 685 -45.51 0.59 16.11
N SER A 686 -46.25 1.39 16.89
CA SER A 686 -47.38 2.19 16.41
C SER A 686 -46.86 3.46 15.73
N ILE A 687 -47.27 3.70 14.48
CA ILE A 687 -46.89 4.88 13.67
C ILE A 687 -47.80 6.07 14.02
N PRO A 688 -47.29 7.26 14.37
CA PRO A 688 -48.08 8.50 14.40
C PRO A 688 -48.45 8.96 12.99
N GLN A 689 -49.71 9.35 12.77
CA GLN A 689 -50.23 9.89 11.51
C GLN A 689 -49.69 11.31 11.22
N PHE A 690 -48.55 11.41 10.56
CA PHE A 690 -48.25 12.48 9.60
C PHE A 690 -47.11 11.98 8.70
N GLU A 691 -47.16 12.31 7.40
CA GLU A 691 -46.17 11.94 6.35
C GLU A 691 -46.44 10.63 5.55
N GLU A 692 -47.65 10.50 4.98
CA GLU A 692 -47.98 9.42 4.03
C GLU A 692 -47.48 9.66 2.58
N GLU A 693 -47.00 10.87 2.25
CA GLU A 693 -46.61 11.21 0.86
C GLU A 693 -45.09 11.12 0.59
N GLU A 694 -44.22 11.27 1.58
CA GLU A 694 -42.75 11.05 1.41
C GLU A 694 -42.31 9.59 1.62
N ALA A 695 -43.13 8.78 2.30
CA ALA A 695 -42.80 7.38 2.61
C ALA A 695 -42.98 6.44 1.40
N ARG A 696 -43.84 6.76 0.44
CA ARG A 696 -44.17 5.84 -0.68
C ARG A 696 -43.05 5.69 -1.72
N ALA A 697 -42.04 6.56 -1.74
CA ALA A 697 -40.88 6.44 -2.62
C ALA A 697 -39.71 5.62 -2.01
N ARG A 698 -39.79 5.24 -0.72
CA ARG A 698 -38.68 4.62 0.04
C ARG A 698 -38.91 3.17 0.47
N VAL A 699 -39.87 2.45 -0.11
CA VAL A 699 -40.30 1.13 0.40
C VAL A 699 -39.43 -0.06 -0.06
N SER A 700 -38.35 0.10 -0.83
CA SER A 700 -37.60 -1.08 -1.32
C SER A 700 -36.30 -1.47 -0.58
N ASP A 701 -35.93 -0.87 0.55
CA ASP A 701 -34.58 -1.08 1.11
C ASP A 701 -34.49 -1.06 2.66
N ARG A 702 -35.33 -1.83 3.35
CA ARG A 702 -35.15 -2.08 4.80
C ARG A 702 -35.21 -3.58 5.13
N GLY A 703 -34.18 -4.07 5.84
CA GLY A 703 -33.90 -5.48 6.15
C GLY A 703 -34.91 -6.27 6.99
N GLY A 704 -36.20 -5.92 6.99
CA GLY A 704 -37.29 -6.79 7.44
C GLY A 704 -37.77 -7.77 6.37
N ASP A 705 -37.25 -7.66 5.14
CA ASP A 705 -37.79 -8.33 3.95
C ASP A 705 -37.13 -9.68 3.63
N TYR A 706 -35.98 -10.01 4.23
CA TYR A 706 -35.19 -11.20 3.89
C TYR A 706 -35.94 -12.53 4.11
N LEU A 707 -36.46 -12.76 5.33
CA LEU A 707 -37.17 -14.01 5.66
C LEU A 707 -38.47 -14.12 4.87
N THR A 708 -39.16 -12.99 4.65
CA THR A 708 -40.38 -12.93 3.83
C THR A 708 -40.09 -13.26 2.37
N THR A 709 -39.01 -12.70 1.81
CA THR A 709 -38.53 -12.95 0.45
C THR A 709 -38.14 -14.41 0.29
N ILE A 710 -37.29 -14.95 1.18
CA ILE A 710 -36.90 -16.36 1.14
C ILE A 710 -38.10 -17.28 1.29
N LEU A 711 -39.05 -16.98 2.17
CA LEU A 711 -40.26 -17.78 2.32
C LEU A 711 -41.16 -17.71 1.09
N SER A 712 -41.28 -16.55 0.44
CA SER A 712 -42.05 -16.40 -0.80
C SER A 712 -41.43 -17.16 -1.96
N LEU A 713 -40.11 -17.11 -2.08
CA LEU A 713 -39.37 -17.89 -3.06
C LEU A 713 -39.55 -19.37 -2.74
N LEU A 714 -39.43 -19.78 -1.47
CA LEU A 714 -39.56 -21.18 -1.06
C LEU A 714 -40.93 -21.75 -1.40
N LYS A 715 -41.99 -20.94 -1.27
CA LYS A 715 -43.34 -21.26 -1.72
C LYS A 715 -43.45 -21.41 -3.23
N GLN A 716 -42.69 -20.64 -4.02
CA GLN A 716 -42.65 -20.77 -5.47
C GLN A 716 -41.89 -22.02 -5.94
N GLN A 717 -40.78 -22.38 -5.29
CA GLN A 717 -40.00 -23.58 -5.64
C GLN A 717 -40.65 -24.89 -5.14
N GLY A 718 -41.33 -24.85 -3.99
CA GLY A 718 -42.05 -26.00 -3.41
C GLY A 718 -41.16 -27.19 -2.99
N SER A 719 -39.84 -27.04 -2.98
CA SER A 719 -38.91 -28.12 -2.63
C SER A 719 -37.57 -27.63 -2.08
N VAL A 720 -36.95 -28.46 -1.23
CA VAL A 720 -35.60 -28.27 -0.66
C VAL A 720 -34.64 -29.30 -1.26
N LEU A 721 -33.47 -28.84 -1.70
CA LEU A 721 -32.38 -29.69 -2.18
C LEU A 721 -31.34 -29.86 -1.08
N PHE A 722 -30.98 -31.10 -0.75
CA PHE A 722 -29.98 -31.42 0.27
C PHE A 722 -28.65 -31.87 -0.34
N PRO A 723 -27.55 -31.79 0.42
CA PRO A 723 -26.28 -32.42 0.05
C PRO A 723 -26.46 -33.88 -0.37
N GLY A 724 -25.82 -34.28 -1.49
CA GLY A 724 -25.97 -35.61 -2.10
C GLY A 724 -27.14 -35.75 -3.07
N GLY A 725 -27.75 -34.65 -3.52
CA GLY A 725 -28.76 -34.63 -4.60
C GLY A 725 -30.17 -35.08 -4.20
N LYS A 726 -30.45 -35.25 -2.90
CA LYS A 726 -31.78 -35.63 -2.39
C LYS A 726 -32.71 -34.42 -2.36
N LYS A 727 -33.91 -34.56 -2.91
CA LYS A 727 -34.95 -33.51 -2.96
C LYS A 727 -36.11 -33.85 -2.01
N MET A 728 -36.61 -32.87 -1.26
CA MET A 728 -37.81 -32.99 -0.44
C MET A 728 -38.85 -31.94 -0.84
N GLU A 729 -40.08 -32.39 -1.09
CA GLU A 729 -41.19 -31.51 -1.43
C GLU A 729 -41.88 -30.99 -0.17
N LEU A 730 -42.23 -29.70 -0.18
CA LEU A 730 -42.88 -29.01 0.93
C LEU A 730 -44.22 -28.43 0.47
N GLU A 731 -45.27 -28.80 1.20
CA GLU A 731 -46.64 -28.30 1.05
C GLU A 731 -46.99 -27.40 2.25
N ASN A 732 -48.02 -26.55 2.11
CA ASN A 732 -48.60 -25.76 3.22
C ASN A 732 -47.60 -24.89 4.01
N LEU A 733 -46.61 -24.31 3.33
CA LEU A 733 -45.59 -23.44 3.94
C LEU A 733 -46.20 -22.16 4.57
N ARG A 734 -45.88 -21.91 5.84
CA ARG A 734 -46.34 -20.75 6.63
C ARG A 734 -45.18 -20.17 7.45
N PRO A 735 -45.14 -18.84 7.66
CA PRO A 735 -44.17 -18.23 8.55
C PRO A 735 -44.41 -18.72 9.97
N LEU A 736 -43.33 -19.02 10.70
CA LEU A 736 -43.33 -19.42 12.09
C LEU A 736 -42.36 -18.51 12.83
N ASN A 737 -42.68 -18.10 14.05
CA ASN A 737 -41.76 -17.26 14.83
C ASN A 737 -41.68 -17.80 16.26
N VAL A 738 -40.94 -18.90 16.42
CA VAL A 738 -40.77 -19.58 17.71
C VAL A 738 -39.28 -19.87 17.92
N GLY A 739 -38.62 -19.03 18.71
CA GLY A 739 -37.16 -19.10 18.91
C GLY A 739 -36.40 -18.89 17.60
N TYR A 740 -35.59 -19.88 17.21
CA TYR A 740 -34.86 -19.89 15.94
C TYR A 740 -35.58 -20.62 14.80
N LEU A 741 -36.89 -20.89 14.94
CA LEU A 741 -37.72 -21.46 13.87
C LEU A 741 -38.48 -20.35 13.16
N HIS A 742 -38.26 -20.25 11.85
CA HIS A 742 -38.68 -19.14 10.99
C HIS A 742 -39.84 -19.51 10.03
N ALA A 743 -40.03 -20.80 9.75
CA ALA A 743 -41.17 -21.28 8.96
C ALA A 743 -41.58 -22.70 9.36
N GLU A 744 -42.83 -23.06 9.05
CA GLU A 744 -43.32 -24.43 9.10
C GLU A 744 -43.94 -24.85 7.76
N GLY A 745 -43.95 -26.14 7.49
CA GLY A 745 -44.61 -26.74 6.34
C GLY A 745 -44.92 -28.21 6.57
N GLU A 746 -45.36 -28.89 5.53
CA GLU A 746 -45.70 -30.31 5.55
C GLU A 746 -44.97 -31.03 4.42
N THR A 747 -44.53 -32.28 4.66
CA THR A 747 -43.95 -33.13 3.62
C THR A 747 -44.58 -34.52 3.65
N LYS A 748 -44.67 -35.19 2.50
CA LYS A 748 -45.17 -36.56 2.39
C LYS A 748 -43.99 -37.53 2.33
N GLN A 749 -43.79 -38.29 3.41
CA GLN A 749 -42.84 -39.41 3.41
C GLN A 749 -43.60 -40.71 3.73
N ASN A 750 -43.40 -41.74 2.91
CA ASN A 750 -44.00 -43.07 3.09
C ASN A 750 -45.54 -43.05 3.27
N GLY A 751 -46.24 -42.17 2.54
CA GLY A 751 -47.70 -42.03 2.58
C GLY A 751 -48.27 -41.34 3.83
N LYS A 752 -47.41 -40.80 4.72
CA LYS A 752 -47.82 -40.00 5.89
C LYS A 752 -47.39 -38.55 5.74
N THR A 753 -48.28 -37.62 6.09
CA THR A 753 -47.96 -36.18 6.17
C THR A 753 -47.20 -35.90 7.47
N LEU A 754 -45.99 -35.36 7.36
CA LEU A 754 -45.11 -34.99 8.46
C LEU A 754 -44.94 -33.47 8.50
N ARG A 755 -44.99 -32.87 9.70
CA ARG A 755 -44.71 -31.44 9.88
C ARG A 755 -43.21 -31.17 9.83
N VAL A 756 -42.83 -30.09 9.17
CA VAL A 756 -41.44 -29.66 9.00
C VAL A 756 -41.30 -28.27 9.59
N ALA A 757 -40.29 -28.05 10.43
CA ALA A 757 -39.87 -26.72 10.85
C ALA A 757 -38.61 -26.31 10.07
N ILE A 758 -38.47 -25.02 9.77
CA ILE A 758 -37.35 -24.46 9.02
C ILE A 758 -36.72 -23.32 9.81
N SER A 759 -35.40 -23.38 9.96
CA SER A 759 -34.56 -22.34 10.55
C SER A 759 -33.65 -21.76 9.47
N PHE A 760 -34.04 -20.62 8.89
CA PHE A 760 -33.17 -19.86 8.00
C PHE A 760 -31.97 -19.26 8.76
N GLY A 761 -30.79 -19.37 8.17
CA GLY A 761 -29.58 -18.64 8.56
C GLY A 761 -29.68 -17.17 8.18
N PRO A 762 -28.69 -16.37 8.59
CA PRO A 762 -28.70 -14.95 8.31
C PRO A 762 -28.50 -14.65 6.82
N GLN A 763 -28.98 -13.49 6.37
CA GLN A 763 -28.78 -12.98 5.01
C GLN A 763 -27.29 -12.85 4.65
N TYR A 764 -26.48 -12.43 5.61
CA TYR A 764 -25.05 -12.22 5.49
C TYR A 764 -24.35 -12.96 6.64
N GLY A 765 -23.74 -14.10 6.36
CA GLY A 765 -23.01 -14.90 7.35
C GLY A 765 -23.49 -16.35 7.48
N PRO A 766 -22.81 -17.16 8.31
CA PRO A 766 -23.10 -18.57 8.47
C PRO A 766 -24.21 -18.84 9.51
N VAL A 767 -24.89 -19.98 9.37
CA VAL A 767 -25.68 -20.58 10.46
C VAL A 767 -24.73 -21.00 11.59
N THR A 768 -24.94 -20.46 12.78
CA THR A 768 -24.02 -20.64 13.91
C THR A 768 -24.34 -21.86 14.76
N ALA A 769 -23.35 -22.34 15.52
CA ALA A 769 -23.55 -23.45 16.47
C ALA A 769 -24.63 -23.11 17.51
N PHE A 770 -24.69 -21.86 17.94
CA PHE A 770 -25.68 -21.35 18.87
C PHE A 770 -27.10 -21.47 18.31
N GLN A 771 -27.32 -21.02 17.05
CA GLN A 771 -28.61 -21.16 16.38
C GLN A 771 -29.06 -22.62 16.30
N VAL A 772 -28.14 -23.55 16.04
CA VAL A 772 -28.44 -24.99 16.02
C VAL A 772 -28.82 -25.52 17.40
N GLN A 773 -28.07 -25.14 18.43
CA GLN A 773 -28.31 -25.57 19.81
C GLN A 773 -29.66 -25.11 20.35
N GLU A 774 -30.14 -23.93 19.95
CA GLU A 774 -31.42 -23.38 20.39
C GLU A 774 -32.62 -23.89 19.56
N ALA A 775 -32.44 -24.07 18.24
CA ALA A 775 -33.51 -24.50 17.36
C ALA A 775 -33.92 -25.98 17.58
N ILE A 776 -32.96 -26.87 17.90
CA ILE A 776 -33.24 -28.31 18.09
C ILE A 776 -34.21 -28.58 19.25
N PRO A 777 -33.97 -28.09 20.49
CA PRO A 777 -34.91 -28.25 21.60
C PRO A 777 -36.27 -27.60 21.30
N THR A 778 -36.26 -26.42 20.67
CA THR A 778 -37.47 -25.68 20.30
C THR A 778 -38.35 -26.46 19.32
N ALA A 779 -37.77 -27.07 18.29
CA ALA A 779 -38.51 -27.90 17.33
C ALA A 779 -39.10 -29.15 18.00
N LYS A 780 -38.35 -29.76 18.92
CA LYS A 780 -38.78 -30.95 19.66
C LYS A 780 -39.96 -30.65 20.60
N MET A 781 -39.88 -29.55 21.36
CA MET A 781 -40.96 -29.14 22.27
C MET A 781 -42.27 -28.82 21.53
N ASN A 782 -42.16 -28.32 20.30
CA ASN A 782 -43.31 -28.00 19.44
C ASN A 782 -43.78 -29.19 18.57
N GLY A 783 -43.20 -30.38 18.75
CA GLY A 783 -43.68 -31.63 18.15
C GLY A 783 -43.39 -31.76 16.65
N TYR A 784 -42.35 -31.10 16.13
CA TYR A 784 -41.94 -31.28 14.74
C TYR A 784 -41.09 -32.55 14.57
N PRO A 785 -41.44 -33.47 13.66
CA PRO A 785 -40.61 -34.66 13.36
C PRO A 785 -39.41 -34.35 12.46
N ILE A 786 -39.40 -33.20 11.75
CA ILE A 786 -38.31 -32.80 10.84
C ILE A 786 -37.95 -31.32 11.09
N LEU A 787 -36.66 -31.00 11.17
CA LEU A 787 -36.09 -29.65 11.26
C LEU A 787 -35.06 -29.44 10.14
N ILE A 788 -35.20 -28.36 9.36
CA ILE A 788 -34.27 -27.98 8.30
C ILE A 788 -33.57 -26.67 8.67
N PHE A 789 -32.24 -26.67 8.70
CA PHE A 789 -31.45 -25.43 8.73
C PHE A 789 -31.10 -24.99 7.31
N ALA A 790 -31.36 -23.74 6.95
CA ALA A 790 -31.17 -23.24 5.59
C ALA A 790 -30.34 -21.96 5.59
N GLY A 791 -29.09 -21.97 5.13
CA GLY A 791 -28.19 -20.79 5.20
C GLY A 791 -27.28 -20.63 3.98
N PHE A 792 -26.77 -19.42 3.71
CA PHE A 792 -25.78 -19.20 2.64
C PHE A 792 -24.42 -19.84 2.94
N SER A 793 -24.11 -20.00 4.23
CA SER A 793 -22.99 -20.77 4.74
C SER A 793 -23.32 -21.32 6.13
N PHE A 794 -22.47 -22.19 6.67
CA PHE A 794 -22.65 -22.76 8.00
C PHE A 794 -21.32 -22.75 8.76
N ASP A 795 -21.39 -22.51 10.06
CA ASP A 795 -20.23 -22.69 10.93
C ASP A 795 -19.87 -24.19 10.96
N PRO A 796 -18.59 -24.54 10.98
CA PRO A 796 -18.17 -25.95 11.06
C PRO A 796 -18.69 -26.64 12.32
N GLU A 797 -18.79 -25.91 13.44
CA GLU A 797 -19.37 -26.42 14.67
C GLU A 797 -20.89 -26.62 14.53
N ALA A 798 -21.59 -25.74 13.82
CA ALA A 798 -23.00 -25.91 13.48
C ALA A 798 -23.22 -27.15 12.60
N GLN A 799 -22.42 -27.33 11.55
CA GLN A 799 -22.46 -28.52 10.69
C GLN A 799 -22.16 -29.80 11.49
N ALA A 800 -21.12 -29.76 12.33
CA ALA A 800 -20.75 -30.90 13.17
C ALA A 800 -21.87 -31.24 14.18
N LEU A 801 -22.56 -30.26 14.75
CA LEU A 801 -23.70 -30.46 15.64
C LEU A 801 -24.89 -31.08 14.91
N ILE A 802 -25.19 -30.59 13.70
CA ILE A 802 -26.28 -31.14 12.87
C ILE A 802 -25.98 -32.60 12.48
N GLN A 803 -24.72 -32.94 12.20
CA GLN A 803 -24.32 -34.30 11.77
C GLN A 803 -24.08 -35.28 12.94
N LYS A 804 -23.67 -34.81 14.13
CA LYS A 804 -23.34 -35.67 15.28
C LYS A 804 -24.54 -36.13 16.10
N VAL A 805 -25.69 -35.45 16.04
CA VAL A 805 -26.79 -35.68 16.99
C VAL A 805 -27.94 -36.42 16.32
N PRO A 806 -28.03 -37.76 16.44
CA PRO A 806 -29.30 -38.44 16.24
C PRO A 806 -30.23 -38.04 17.39
N VAL A 807 -31.06 -37.03 17.16
CA VAL A 807 -32.09 -36.63 18.14
C VAL A 807 -33.23 -37.64 18.05
N ALA A 808 -33.45 -38.42 19.10
CA ALA A 808 -34.56 -39.37 19.13
C ALA A 808 -35.90 -38.66 18.87
N GLY A 809 -36.56 -39.02 17.76
CA GLY A 809 -37.85 -38.47 17.32
C GLY A 809 -37.79 -37.19 16.47
N LEU A 810 -36.61 -36.67 16.12
CA LEU A 810 -36.45 -35.48 15.27
C LEU A 810 -35.35 -35.70 14.21
N GLN A 811 -35.71 -35.63 12.93
CA GLN A 811 -34.75 -35.64 11.83
C GLN A 811 -34.25 -34.22 11.56
N VAL A 812 -32.93 -34.01 11.62
CA VAL A 812 -32.31 -32.71 11.38
C VAL A 812 -31.57 -32.74 10.04
N HIS A 813 -31.85 -31.76 9.19
CA HIS A 813 -31.19 -31.58 7.90
C HIS A 813 -30.62 -30.16 7.79
N PHE A 814 -29.64 -30.00 6.91
CA PHE A 814 -29.17 -28.68 6.50
C PHE A 814 -29.19 -28.55 4.97
N ALA A 815 -29.51 -27.36 4.49
CA ALA A 815 -29.54 -27.01 3.07
C ALA A 815 -28.85 -25.65 2.88
N ASN A 816 -28.13 -25.48 1.78
CA ASN A 816 -27.51 -24.19 1.50
C ASN A 816 -28.42 -23.34 0.63
N ILE A 817 -28.48 -22.04 0.90
CA ILE A 817 -29.21 -21.08 0.08
C ILE A 817 -28.29 -20.60 -1.04
N ALA A 818 -28.78 -20.57 -2.27
CA ALA A 818 -28.06 -20.06 -3.42
C ALA A 818 -27.80 -18.55 -3.26
N PRO A 819 -26.56 -18.06 -3.41
CA PRO A 819 -26.23 -16.63 -3.25
C PRO A 819 -27.09 -15.69 -4.09
N ASP A 820 -27.54 -16.15 -5.27
CA ASP A 820 -28.36 -15.41 -6.22
C ASP A 820 -29.76 -15.05 -5.68
N VAL A 821 -30.21 -15.72 -4.62
CA VAL A 821 -31.47 -15.41 -3.91
C VAL A 821 -31.45 -13.99 -3.32
N LEU A 822 -30.26 -13.45 -3.00
CA LEU A 822 -30.10 -12.07 -2.54
C LEU A 822 -30.15 -11.03 -3.67
N VAL A 823 -30.12 -11.50 -4.92
CA VAL A 823 -30.03 -10.68 -6.13
C VAL A 823 -31.42 -10.49 -6.77
N GLY A 824 -32.44 -11.31 -6.48
CA GLY A 824 -33.82 -11.09 -6.97
C GLY A 824 -33.91 -10.93 -8.51
N ASP A 825 -34.82 -10.07 -8.99
CA ASP A 825 -35.04 -9.76 -10.44
C ASP A 825 -33.88 -9.01 -11.13
N LEU A 826 -32.69 -8.96 -10.53
CA LEU A 826 -31.61 -8.05 -10.91
C LEU A 826 -30.62 -8.64 -11.93
N LEU A 827 -30.93 -9.82 -12.48
CA LEU A 827 -30.23 -10.47 -13.59
C LEU A 827 -31.12 -10.47 -14.85
N LYS A 828 -30.59 -10.04 -16.01
CA LYS A 828 -31.33 -10.02 -17.30
C LYS A 828 -31.74 -11.41 -17.79
N THR A 829 -31.15 -12.47 -17.25
CA THR A 829 -31.47 -13.86 -17.51
C THR A 829 -32.16 -14.47 -16.29
N SER A 830 -33.49 -14.40 -16.29
CA SER A 830 -34.33 -15.09 -15.31
C SER A 830 -34.23 -16.61 -15.48
N ARG A 831 -33.27 -17.24 -14.78
CA ARG A 831 -33.34 -18.65 -14.37
C ARG A 831 -33.24 -18.82 -12.84
N ALA A 832 -33.60 -17.77 -12.09
CA ALA A 832 -33.74 -17.77 -10.63
C ALA A 832 -34.92 -18.65 -10.14
N SER A 833 -34.88 -19.95 -10.43
CA SER A 833 -35.93 -20.91 -10.03
C SER A 833 -35.49 -21.89 -8.94
N GLN A 834 -34.24 -21.80 -8.47
CA GLN A 834 -33.69 -22.65 -7.40
C GLN A 834 -33.07 -21.80 -6.28
N ILE A 835 -33.62 -21.93 -5.08
CA ILE A 835 -33.25 -21.22 -3.84
C ILE A 835 -32.23 -22.02 -3.05
N PHE A 836 -32.23 -23.34 -3.19
CA PHE A 836 -31.29 -24.21 -2.49
C PHE A 836 -30.26 -24.78 -3.44
N THR A 837 -29.00 -24.73 -2.99
CA THR A 837 -27.82 -25.27 -3.66
C THR A 837 -27.09 -26.28 -2.77
N VAL A 838 -26.26 -27.12 -3.38
CA VAL A 838 -25.34 -28.02 -2.68
C VAL A 838 -23.94 -27.42 -2.76
N PHE A 839 -23.41 -26.92 -1.64
CA PHE A 839 -21.97 -26.60 -1.54
C PHE A 839 -21.19 -27.87 -1.19
N GLY A 840 -20.17 -28.19 -1.99
CA GLY A 840 -19.23 -29.25 -1.69
C GLY A 840 -18.41 -28.96 -0.44
N GLN A 841 -18.19 -29.98 0.38
CA GLN A 841 -17.14 -29.92 1.38
C GLN A 841 -15.81 -30.36 0.72
N PRO A 842 -14.66 -29.81 1.13
CA PRO A 842 -13.37 -30.35 0.72
C PRO A 842 -13.29 -31.86 0.97
N ASP A 843 -12.90 -32.65 -0.03
CA ASP A 843 -12.59 -34.05 0.16
C ASP A 843 -11.15 -34.19 0.63
N VAL A 844 -11.00 -34.60 1.90
CA VAL A 844 -9.70 -34.66 2.58
C VAL A 844 -9.50 -36.05 3.16
N ARG A 845 -8.32 -36.62 2.88
CA ARG A 845 -7.86 -37.86 3.49
C ARG A 845 -6.83 -37.51 4.56
N VAL A 846 -7.00 -38.07 5.75
CA VAL A 846 -6.13 -37.81 6.89
C VAL A 846 -5.50 -39.11 7.33
N GLU A 847 -4.17 -39.18 7.34
CA GLU A 847 -3.41 -40.40 7.65
C GLU A 847 -2.39 -40.15 8.75
N GLN A 848 -2.32 -41.09 9.70
CA GLN A 848 -1.27 -41.12 10.71
C GLN A 848 -0.06 -41.88 10.16
N GLN A 849 1.11 -41.25 10.22
CA GLN A 849 2.39 -41.83 9.84
C GLN A 849 2.94 -42.72 10.96
N LYS A 850 3.92 -43.57 10.61
CA LYS A 850 4.53 -44.53 11.55
C LYS A 850 5.26 -43.86 12.72
N ASP A 851 5.68 -42.61 12.55
CA ASP A 851 6.37 -41.80 13.56
C ASP A 851 5.41 -41.04 14.49
N GLY A 852 4.09 -41.21 14.31
CA GLY A 852 3.05 -40.54 15.12
C GLY A 852 2.58 -39.20 14.57
N THR A 853 3.24 -38.66 13.53
CA THR A 853 2.80 -37.44 12.83
C THR A 853 1.59 -37.71 11.92
N TRP A 854 0.90 -36.65 11.52
CA TRP A 854 -0.26 -36.72 10.63
C TRP A 854 0.01 -36.02 9.31
N VAL A 855 -0.58 -36.53 8.24
CA VAL A 855 -0.55 -35.93 6.90
C VAL A 855 -1.98 -35.83 6.35
N VAL A 856 -2.25 -34.73 5.67
CA VAL A 856 -3.53 -34.44 5.02
C VAL A 856 -3.33 -34.40 3.51
N GLU A 857 -4.14 -35.14 2.76
CA GLU A 857 -4.22 -35.11 1.30
C GLU A 857 -5.56 -34.51 0.87
N LEU A 858 -5.52 -33.41 0.12
CA LEU A 858 -6.68 -32.80 -0.55
C LEU A 858 -6.94 -33.54 -1.86
N ARG A 859 -8.02 -34.32 -1.92
CA ARG A 859 -8.42 -35.05 -3.13
C ARG A 859 -9.17 -34.15 -4.11
N GLY A 860 -9.98 -33.24 -3.58
CA GLY A 860 -10.78 -32.34 -4.38
C GLY A 860 -11.76 -31.53 -3.58
N VAL A 861 -12.58 -30.77 -4.29
CA VAL A 861 -13.67 -29.97 -3.73
C VAL A 861 -14.80 -29.92 -4.74
N ASP A 862 -16.03 -30.11 -4.31
CA ASP A 862 -17.17 -29.90 -5.20
C ASP A 862 -17.51 -28.41 -5.27
N ILE A 863 -17.37 -27.84 -6.46
CA ILE A 863 -17.59 -26.43 -6.73
C ILE A 863 -18.97 -26.27 -7.35
N TYR A 864 -19.76 -25.38 -6.78
CA TYR A 864 -21.03 -24.98 -7.35
C TYR A 864 -20.83 -23.90 -8.42
N ASP A 865 -21.36 -24.15 -9.62
CA ASP A 865 -21.41 -23.16 -10.69
C ASP A 865 -22.79 -22.48 -10.69
N PRO A 866 -22.90 -21.18 -10.35
CA PRO A 866 -24.15 -20.44 -10.33
C PRO A 866 -24.69 -20.12 -11.73
N LEU A 867 -23.87 -20.23 -12.79
CA LEU A 867 -24.32 -20.01 -14.17
C LEU A 867 -25.09 -21.22 -14.69
N THR A 868 -24.64 -22.42 -14.35
CA THR A 868 -25.25 -23.69 -14.78
C THR A 868 -26.21 -24.27 -13.74
N GLY A 869 -26.04 -23.92 -12.47
CA GLY A 869 -26.74 -24.53 -11.34
C GLY A 869 -26.23 -25.94 -11.01
N GLU A 870 -25.13 -26.37 -11.64
CA GLU A 870 -24.54 -27.70 -11.45
C GLU A 870 -23.41 -27.67 -10.41
N VAL A 871 -23.17 -28.82 -9.80
CA VAL A 871 -22.04 -29.04 -8.90
C VAL A 871 -21.02 -29.88 -9.64
N HIS A 872 -19.82 -29.33 -9.84
CA HIS A 872 -18.72 -30.00 -10.50
C HIS A 872 -17.63 -30.36 -9.48
N SER A 873 -17.23 -31.63 -9.44
CA SER A 873 -16.12 -32.05 -8.59
C SER A 873 -14.80 -31.62 -9.24
N THR A 874 -14.02 -30.84 -8.49
CA THR A 874 -12.73 -30.31 -8.94
C THR A 874 -11.63 -31.06 -8.20
N ARG A 875 -10.59 -31.48 -8.91
CA ARG A 875 -9.44 -32.17 -8.30
C ARG A 875 -8.69 -31.21 -7.39
N GLY A 876 -8.01 -31.72 -6.37
CA GLY A 876 -7.22 -30.89 -5.45
C GLY A 876 -6.10 -30.09 -6.15
N GLU A 877 -5.66 -30.54 -7.33
CA GLU A 877 -4.68 -29.85 -8.18
C GLU A 877 -5.25 -28.60 -8.85
N ASP A 878 -6.57 -28.55 -9.04
CA ASP A 878 -7.30 -27.52 -9.79
C ASP A 878 -7.98 -26.49 -8.86
N VAL A 879 -7.39 -26.25 -7.68
CA VAL A 879 -7.85 -25.22 -6.73
C VAL A 879 -6.86 -24.04 -6.70
N ALA A 880 -7.34 -22.84 -6.37
CA ALA A 880 -6.48 -21.67 -6.31
C ALA A 880 -5.52 -21.73 -5.11
N ALA A 881 -6.05 -22.09 -3.93
CA ALA A 881 -5.27 -22.25 -2.72
C ALA A 881 -5.93 -23.23 -1.75
N TRP A 882 -5.13 -23.85 -0.88
CA TRP A 882 -5.66 -24.51 0.32
C TRP A 882 -4.73 -24.32 1.51
N PHE A 883 -5.34 -24.34 2.70
CA PHE A 883 -4.68 -24.04 3.97
C PHE A 883 -5.01 -25.11 5.00
N LEU A 884 -4.05 -25.36 5.89
CA LEU A 884 -4.19 -26.27 7.00
C LEU A 884 -4.03 -25.50 8.32
N ASP A 885 -4.95 -25.76 9.24
CA ASP A 885 -4.80 -25.52 10.67
C ASP A 885 -4.65 -26.89 11.36
N ALA A 886 -3.49 -27.11 11.97
CA ALA A 886 -3.12 -28.37 12.62
C ALA A 886 -3.75 -28.55 14.02
N ASP A 887 -4.29 -27.48 14.62
CA ASP A 887 -4.89 -27.53 15.96
C ASP A 887 -6.04 -26.53 16.12
N TYR A 888 -7.08 -26.74 15.32
CA TYR A 888 -8.22 -25.82 15.24
C TYR A 888 -9.02 -25.78 16.54
N ASP A 889 -9.08 -24.60 17.16
CA ASP A 889 -9.74 -24.34 18.46
C ASP A 889 -11.29 -24.30 18.36
N GLY A 890 -11.83 -24.33 17.14
CA GLY A 890 -13.27 -24.21 16.88
C GLY A 890 -13.75 -22.79 16.60
N LYS A 891 -12.90 -21.76 16.74
CA LYS A 891 -13.25 -20.35 16.67
C LYS A 891 -12.48 -19.57 15.60
N THR A 892 -11.16 -19.70 15.56
CA THR A 892 -10.29 -18.92 14.67
C THR A 892 -9.39 -19.85 13.88
N PHE A 893 -9.34 -19.66 12.57
CA PHE A 893 -8.50 -20.47 11.70
C PHE A 893 -7.05 -19.95 11.73
N HIS A 894 -6.14 -20.78 12.22
CA HIS A 894 -4.71 -20.48 12.29
C HIS A 894 -3.97 -21.14 11.13
N ILE A 895 -3.56 -20.35 10.14
CA ILE A 895 -2.84 -20.91 8.98
C ILE A 895 -1.43 -21.33 9.43
N CYS A 896 -1.20 -22.64 9.54
CA CYS A 896 0.13 -23.19 9.82
C CYS A 896 0.85 -23.70 8.57
N GLN A 897 0.10 -24.16 7.55
CA GLN A 897 0.64 -24.52 6.24
C GLN A 897 -0.25 -23.95 5.13
N ALA A 898 0.36 -23.52 4.03
CA ALA A 898 -0.31 -22.90 2.90
C ALA A 898 0.19 -23.47 1.57
N PHE A 899 -0.75 -23.71 0.66
CA PHE A 899 -0.49 -24.38 -0.61
C PHE A 899 -1.19 -23.64 -1.75
N PHE A 900 -0.49 -23.49 -2.87
CA PHE A 900 -0.97 -22.79 -4.07
C PHE A 900 -0.78 -23.67 -5.32
N PRO A 901 -1.61 -24.72 -5.52
CA PRO A 901 -1.44 -25.64 -6.64
C PRO A 901 -1.77 -25.01 -7.99
N GLY A 902 -2.70 -24.05 -8.01
CA GLY A 902 -3.11 -23.32 -9.22
C GLY A 902 -2.14 -22.24 -9.70
N ASP A 903 -1.04 -21.97 -8.97
CA ASP A 903 -0.05 -20.96 -9.34
C ASP A 903 1.37 -21.51 -9.18
N ALA A 904 1.96 -21.94 -10.31
CA ALA A 904 3.30 -22.50 -10.36
C ALA A 904 4.38 -21.50 -9.90
N ASP A 905 4.14 -20.20 -10.03
CA ASP A 905 5.15 -19.17 -9.73
C ASP A 905 4.99 -18.56 -8.33
N ALA A 906 3.94 -18.95 -7.60
CA ALA A 906 3.57 -18.37 -6.30
C ALA A 906 4.76 -18.23 -5.34
N TRP A 907 5.57 -19.27 -5.19
CA TRP A 907 6.69 -19.31 -4.24
C TRP A 907 8.06 -18.96 -4.82
N GLU A 908 8.16 -18.74 -6.13
CA GLU A 908 9.45 -18.73 -6.84
C GLU A 908 10.42 -17.67 -6.29
N LYS A 909 9.91 -16.47 -6.00
CA LYS A 909 10.70 -15.36 -5.43
C LYS A 909 11.27 -15.70 -4.05
N LEU A 910 10.47 -16.32 -3.19
CA LEU A 910 10.91 -16.76 -1.86
C LEU A 910 11.86 -17.95 -1.95
N GLN A 911 11.58 -18.93 -2.83
CA GLN A 911 12.45 -20.08 -3.07
C GLN A 911 13.84 -19.65 -3.53
N ARG A 912 13.93 -18.72 -4.49
CA ARG A 912 15.22 -18.15 -4.94
C ARG A 912 15.96 -17.45 -3.79
N ALA A 913 15.25 -16.70 -2.95
CA ALA A 913 15.86 -15.96 -1.84
C ALA A 913 16.28 -16.85 -0.65
N LEU A 914 15.58 -17.97 -0.43
CA LEU A 914 15.77 -18.86 0.71
C LEU A 914 16.44 -20.20 0.33
N LYS A 915 16.94 -20.33 -0.90
CA LYS A 915 17.55 -21.56 -1.45
C LYS A 915 18.63 -22.18 -0.56
N ALA A 916 19.33 -21.37 0.23
CA ALA A 916 20.35 -21.83 1.17
C ALA A 916 19.78 -22.51 2.43
N TYR A 917 18.55 -22.16 2.84
CA TYR A 917 17.97 -22.52 4.15
C TYR A 917 16.75 -23.44 4.05
N ILE A 918 16.05 -23.38 2.93
CA ILE A 918 14.87 -24.18 2.67
C ILE A 918 15.22 -25.27 1.66
N ASP A 919 14.62 -26.44 1.85
CA ASP A 919 14.69 -27.53 0.88
C ASP A 919 13.92 -27.13 -0.40
N PRO A 920 14.58 -27.02 -1.57
CA PRO A 920 13.90 -26.73 -2.83
C PRO A 920 12.78 -27.72 -3.14
N GLU A 921 12.92 -29.00 -2.76
CA GLU A 921 11.89 -30.02 -2.94
C GLU A 921 10.68 -29.78 -2.02
N ALA A 922 10.88 -29.17 -0.84
CA ALA A 922 9.79 -28.76 0.04
C ALA A 922 8.97 -27.61 -0.57
N PHE A 923 9.58 -26.67 -1.29
CA PHE A 923 8.79 -25.65 -2.02
C PHE A 923 7.95 -26.25 -3.14
N GLU A 924 8.43 -27.28 -3.84
CA GLU A 924 7.60 -28.01 -4.82
C GLU A 924 6.41 -28.71 -4.14
N ARG A 925 6.61 -29.25 -2.94
CA ARG A 925 5.50 -29.81 -2.15
C ARG A 925 4.46 -28.77 -1.72
N MET A 926 4.84 -27.51 -1.52
CA MET A 926 3.89 -26.39 -1.28
C MET A 926 3.04 -26.03 -2.51
N ARG A 927 3.34 -26.62 -3.68
CA ARG A 927 2.48 -26.57 -4.89
C ARG A 927 1.61 -27.81 -5.03
N GLY A 928 1.72 -28.77 -4.11
CA GLY A 928 0.98 -30.01 -4.14
C GLY A 928 -0.33 -29.99 -3.36
N THR A 929 -0.95 -31.16 -3.31
CA THR A 929 -2.21 -31.44 -2.59
C THR A 929 -1.99 -32.13 -1.24
N VAL A 930 -0.73 -32.38 -0.86
CA VAL A 930 -0.37 -33.16 0.34
C VAL A 930 0.38 -32.26 1.33
N SER A 931 -0.07 -32.27 2.59
CA SER A 931 0.53 -31.48 3.65
C SER A 931 1.94 -31.95 4.02
N PHE A 932 2.70 -31.09 4.71
CA PHE A 932 3.84 -31.56 5.49
C PHE A 932 3.34 -32.32 6.72
N PRO A 933 4.11 -33.31 7.22
CA PRO A 933 3.81 -33.97 8.47
C PRO A 933 3.68 -32.95 9.61
N PHE A 934 2.69 -33.12 10.46
CA PHE A 934 2.49 -32.27 11.64
C PHE A 934 2.11 -33.10 12.86
N GLU A 935 2.44 -32.59 14.05
CA GLU A 935 2.00 -33.17 15.31
C GLU A 935 0.60 -32.66 15.67
N PRO A 936 -0.28 -33.52 16.24
CA PRO A 936 -1.60 -33.09 16.68
C PRO A 936 -1.44 -32.15 17.89
N GLY A 937 -2.05 -30.97 17.85
CA GLY A 937 -2.05 -30.07 19.00
C GLY A 937 -3.05 -30.46 20.09
N ASP A 938 -3.26 -29.56 21.04
CA ASP A 938 -4.02 -29.81 22.28
C ASP A 938 -5.51 -30.10 22.01
N HIS A 939 -6.07 -29.49 20.97
CA HIS A 939 -7.46 -29.66 20.57
C HIS A 939 -7.70 -30.93 19.74
N LYS A 940 -6.63 -31.60 19.27
CA LYS A 940 -6.66 -32.83 18.45
C LYS A 940 -7.65 -32.75 17.29
N ARG A 941 -7.72 -31.58 16.66
CA ARG A 941 -8.67 -31.26 15.61
C ARG A 941 -7.96 -30.44 14.56
N ILE A 942 -8.17 -30.79 13.29
CA ILE A 942 -7.64 -30.03 12.17
C ILE A 942 -8.77 -29.34 11.41
N ALA A 943 -8.43 -28.27 10.72
CA ALA A 943 -9.30 -27.64 9.75
C ALA A 943 -8.56 -27.45 8.42
N VAL A 944 -9.23 -27.81 7.33
CA VAL A 944 -8.72 -27.66 5.96
C VAL A 944 -9.61 -26.68 5.23
N LYS A 945 -9.05 -25.55 4.81
CA LYS A 945 -9.74 -24.51 4.06
C LYS A 945 -9.28 -24.53 2.60
N VAL A 946 -10.21 -24.45 1.67
CA VAL A 946 -9.95 -24.43 0.22
C VAL A 946 -10.54 -23.17 -0.37
N ILE A 947 -9.79 -22.52 -1.25
CA ILE A 947 -10.20 -21.38 -2.06
C ILE A 947 -10.24 -21.81 -3.52
N ASP A 948 -11.39 -21.63 -4.16
CA ASP A 948 -11.52 -21.86 -5.60
C ASP A 948 -11.03 -20.65 -6.43
N PHE A 949 -10.93 -20.82 -7.74
CA PHE A 949 -10.55 -19.72 -8.64
C PHE A 949 -11.56 -18.57 -8.67
N ARG A 950 -12.76 -18.70 -8.10
CA ARG A 950 -13.77 -17.65 -8.02
C ARG A 950 -13.73 -16.92 -6.66
N GLY A 951 -12.77 -17.26 -5.80
CA GLY A 951 -12.61 -16.66 -4.47
C GLY A 951 -13.59 -17.21 -3.42
N ASN A 952 -14.34 -18.27 -3.73
CA ASN A 952 -15.19 -18.92 -2.73
C ASN A 952 -14.33 -19.73 -1.76
N GLU A 953 -14.67 -19.62 -0.49
CA GLU A 953 -13.96 -20.32 0.58
C GLU A 953 -14.87 -21.39 1.19
N VAL A 954 -14.39 -22.62 1.21
CA VAL A 954 -15.05 -23.74 1.90
C VAL A 954 -14.08 -24.38 2.88
N MET A 955 -14.60 -24.93 3.98
CA MET A 955 -13.78 -25.51 5.03
C MET A 955 -14.35 -26.83 5.51
N ARG A 956 -13.45 -27.77 5.83
CA ARG A 956 -13.79 -29.04 6.49
C ARG A 956 -12.97 -29.20 7.76
N VAL A 957 -13.64 -29.61 8.84
CA VAL A 957 -13.02 -29.86 10.13
C VAL A 957 -12.99 -31.36 10.39
N VAL A 958 -11.82 -31.88 10.77
CA VAL A 958 -11.61 -33.31 11.03
C VAL A 958 -11.06 -33.49 12.44
N ASN A 959 -11.62 -34.44 13.20
CA ASN A 959 -11.09 -34.79 14.52
C ASN A 959 -10.03 -35.88 14.37
N LEU A 960 -8.86 -35.68 14.96
CA LEU A 960 -7.79 -36.66 15.01
C LEU A 960 -8.09 -37.61 16.17
N ARG A 961 -8.76 -38.73 15.90
CA ARG A 961 -8.97 -39.80 16.87
C ARG A 961 -7.97 -40.93 16.63
N GLU A 962 -7.36 -41.42 17.69
CA GLU A 962 -6.59 -42.66 17.66
C GLU A 962 -7.55 -43.83 17.36
N GLY A 963 -7.39 -44.43 16.17
CA GLY A 963 -8.06 -45.68 15.79
C GLY A 963 -9.41 -45.53 15.11
N GLY A 964 -9.41 -45.46 13.78
CA GLY A 964 -10.60 -45.68 12.96
C GLY A 964 -10.48 -45.03 11.59
N ALA A 965 -10.06 -45.80 10.59
CA ALA A 965 -10.11 -45.39 9.19
C ALA A 965 -11.55 -44.95 8.84
N TYR A 966 -11.72 -43.66 8.52
CA TYR A 966 -12.93 -43.17 7.89
C TYR A 966 -12.90 -43.63 6.42
N HIS A 967 -13.55 -44.75 6.13
CA HIS A 967 -14.04 -45.02 4.78
C HIS A 967 -15.40 -44.32 4.64
N GLY A 968 -15.40 -43.21 3.91
CA GLY A 968 -16.57 -42.55 3.36
C GLY A 968 -16.30 -42.24 1.90
#